data_AF-A0A8B3XVP6-F1
#
_entry.id   AF-A0A8B3XVP6-F1
#
_cell.length_a   1.000
_cell.length_b   1.000
_cell.length_c   1.000
_cell.angle_alpha   90.00
_cell.angle_beta   90.00
_cell.angle_gamma   90.00
#
_symmetry.space_group_name_H-M   'P 1'
#
loop_
_entity.id
_entity.type
_entity.pdbx_description
1 polymer ?
#
loop_
_entity_poly.entity_id
_entity_poly.type
_entity_poly.pdbx_seq_one_letter_code
_entity_poly.pdbx_strand_id
1 'polypeptide(L)'
;MQADSSSVLAQLIDHSRPPAPGRDDFRTALQRLDIHSVFDIVRLGEKAFAEQLATCNDDDAHAVYLKARSAAAQLDRLFREQQVSSDRPALRDKRDVAADTGATYQALFKENREQFCASSSIAAVDSPVAYLRALYLFALQLEQNAKEADAIKLSDRRADLKALLIDQHSVAGQVPMLSIVNQTLLRTIAGANANDAYTLLSRTWYPFSLPYHFHHQQCRLGLSGDKPLLGELNYRISRQLPLTGGTNTYGQVVTHNNEVQCLLSGLSPEQQAMLKSDWAAVQDAQTFYLTYFNWKAGKGPENVADFLHHTQLDAEQLQALLAQQTQTPRKSPYCRQDTGLNYGACYINGATAPTPSISLGNEAPAKLLNVSLERFDRLQRMIRLQRWLGLPFAQVDTLLVSAMRCEGASNRALLITHNTVRALGVFCYLNRRYSLQAEEFAAWLHQMPVHGSGEHVSLFDQVFNRAGSALPPLYLDGHAFDATTVHQLCAGLDLQDTRESLQLLIADRPATRTIETVSALYRQARIARLFGLSVMECQQLAQLLGKANVLTQLRNPTLRRKSKGATDFLDVLMHLEWASRWLKENGNSLSLLRHQLLLDQQVQDPAINLLLKEFAAYDQASLSTKLNLLELPQQPDDEDNRLPVVDWKSVIHQVLQRMRSNASIEVALNEGLAGVAISTDAKRTAFIIEQTRPRLHTLVSTLRDELWALYRRLKDIIHAVPHLPGNANGHQKYDHYGHFLRLYAPDVPPLQTLGYLIVLFPHAVDVLQWPLSRQALDQFLINPHWLDSDYQVSSLLELTPHTLYLMQQFNHCIDRFGLTEGQILDYFRQANTPPGSAAQNTSDETNERLARLCGWSASEIGVFSSQLKPPRITSMDRLDWLLRCRQTCTATGLSATLLIAASQLKTDSTFAQWKAVGEALTSARAFPVNTPSPADLFKD
;
A
#
# COMPACT_ATOMS: atom_id res chain seq x y z
N MET A 1 -62.83 64.99 15.09
CA MET A 1 -63.43 64.89 13.75
C MET A 1 -63.31 63.45 13.31
N GLN A 2 -64.44 62.74 13.20
CA GLN A 2 -64.50 61.42 12.57
C GLN A 2 -64.14 61.61 11.10
N ALA A 3 -62.96 61.14 10.71
CA ALA A 3 -62.56 61.04 9.31
C ALA A 3 -63.00 59.67 8.81
N ASP A 4 -63.76 59.67 7.71
CA ASP A 4 -64.28 58.49 7.03
C ASP A 4 -63.18 57.46 6.74
N SER A 5 -63.09 56.42 7.57
CA SER A 5 -62.27 55.24 7.30
C SER A 5 -63.01 54.31 6.34
N SER A 6 -63.35 54.79 5.14
CA SER A 6 -63.66 53.90 4.04
C SER A 6 -62.35 53.28 3.58
N SER A 7 -62.28 51.94 3.45
CA SER A 7 -61.06 51.28 3.02
C SER A 7 -60.63 51.85 1.66
N VAL A 8 -59.35 52.17 1.48
CA VAL A 8 -58.81 52.72 0.21
C VAL A 8 -59.21 51.85 -0.99
N LEU A 9 -59.41 50.55 -0.77
CA LEU A 9 -60.00 49.59 -1.71
C LEU A 9 -61.41 49.95 -2.18
N ALA A 10 -62.28 50.39 -1.28
CA ALA A 10 -63.65 50.78 -1.59
C ALA A 10 -63.75 52.08 -2.39
N GLN A 11 -62.65 52.83 -2.51
CA GLN A 11 -62.57 54.09 -3.27
C GLN A 11 -61.93 53.92 -4.66
N LEU A 12 -61.48 52.71 -5.03
CA LEU A 12 -60.80 52.48 -6.31
C LEU A 12 -61.76 52.66 -7.52
N ILE A 13 -63.06 52.48 -7.34
CA ILE A 13 -64.07 52.66 -8.40
C ILE A 13 -65.29 53.38 -7.82
N ASP A 14 -65.82 54.38 -8.54
CA ASP A 14 -67.18 54.86 -8.30
C ASP A 14 -68.18 53.83 -8.87
N HIS A 15 -68.81 53.05 -7.99
CA HIS A 15 -69.81 52.04 -8.35
C HIS A 15 -71.11 52.68 -8.85
N SER A 16 -71.06 53.25 -10.06
CA SER A 16 -72.18 53.93 -10.69
C SER A 16 -72.97 53.01 -11.63
N ARG A 17 -72.53 51.76 -11.84
CA ARG A 17 -73.22 50.76 -12.67
C ARG A 17 -73.42 49.45 -11.91
N PRO A 18 -74.64 48.88 -11.89
CA PRO A 18 -74.87 47.54 -11.32
C PRO A 18 -74.16 46.46 -12.18
N PRO A 19 -73.65 45.37 -11.58
CA PRO A 19 -72.98 44.30 -12.32
C PRO A 19 -73.94 43.61 -13.30
N ALA A 20 -73.40 43.07 -14.40
CA ALA A 20 -74.18 42.29 -15.36
C ALA A 20 -74.81 41.05 -14.69
N PRO A 21 -75.96 40.55 -15.18
CA PRO A 21 -76.63 39.41 -14.56
C PRO A 21 -75.71 38.18 -14.50
N GLY A 22 -75.43 37.69 -13.28
CA GLY A 22 -74.54 36.55 -13.02
C GLY A 22 -73.10 36.91 -12.61
N ARG A 23 -72.78 38.19 -12.47
CA ARG A 23 -71.48 38.69 -12.00
C ARG A 23 -71.59 39.37 -10.64
N ASP A 24 -70.50 39.29 -9.88
CA ASP A 24 -70.39 39.87 -8.54
C ASP A 24 -70.08 41.37 -8.62
N ASP A 25 -70.63 42.15 -7.68
CA ASP A 25 -70.20 43.53 -7.47
C ASP A 25 -68.72 43.57 -7.06
N PHE A 26 -68.01 44.64 -7.40
CA PHE A 26 -66.55 44.72 -7.24
C PHE A 26 -66.06 44.36 -5.82
N ARG A 27 -66.81 44.77 -4.79
CA ARG A 27 -66.47 44.46 -3.38
C ARG A 27 -66.57 42.97 -3.10
N THR A 28 -67.64 42.31 -3.53
CA THR A 28 -67.83 40.87 -3.37
C THR A 28 -66.87 40.08 -4.25
N ALA A 29 -66.56 40.57 -5.46
CA ALA A 29 -65.57 39.99 -6.35
C ALA A 29 -64.16 40.00 -5.73
N LEU A 30 -63.75 41.12 -5.11
CA LEU A 30 -62.47 41.21 -4.40
C LEU A 30 -62.43 40.27 -3.18
N GLN A 31 -63.51 40.17 -2.41
CA GLN A 31 -63.60 39.22 -1.30
C GLN A 31 -63.54 37.76 -1.76
N ARG A 32 -64.20 37.44 -2.88
CA ARG A 32 -64.19 36.11 -3.50
C ARG A 32 -62.81 35.74 -4.07
N LEU A 33 -62.05 36.73 -4.53
CA LEU A 33 -60.68 36.59 -5.02
C LEU A 33 -59.63 36.70 -3.89
N ASP A 34 -60.04 36.82 -2.62
CA ASP A 34 -59.18 36.96 -1.44
C ASP A 34 -58.25 38.21 -1.47
N ILE A 35 -58.70 39.29 -2.12
CA ILE A 35 -57.95 40.55 -2.27
C ILE A 35 -58.41 41.55 -1.20
N HIS A 36 -57.56 41.79 -0.18
CA HIS A 36 -57.90 42.58 1.01
C HIS A 36 -57.21 43.94 1.09
N SER A 37 -56.22 44.22 0.22
CA SER A 37 -55.57 45.52 0.13
C SER A 37 -55.30 45.95 -1.31
N VAL A 38 -55.07 47.25 -1.49
CA VAL A 38 -54.58 47.81 -2.76
C VAL A 38 -53.22 47.19 -3.15
N PHE A 39 -52.41 46.80 -2.17
CA PHE A 39 -51.13 46.13 -2.39
C PHE A 39 -51.29 44.73 -2.96
N ASP A 40 -52.38 44.02 -2.65
CA ASP A 40 -52.64 42.68 -3.19
C ASP A 40 -52.99 42.75 -4.68
N ILE A 41 -53.64 43.83 -5.13
CA ILE A 41 -53.85 44.13 -6.56
C ILE A 41 -52.50 44.36 -7.26
N VAL A 42 -51.64 45.20 -6.68
CA VAL A 42 -50.35 45.59 -7.31
C VAL A 42 -49.32 44.46 -7.28
N ARG A 43 -49.44 43.48 -6.37
CA ARG A 43 -48.60 42.27 -6.34
C ARG A 43 -48.84 41.34 -7.53
N LEU A 44 -50.05 41.35 -8.09
CA LEU A 44 -50.38 40.67 -9.32
C LEU A 44 -49.88 41.48 -10.53
N GLY A 45 -49.48 40.79 -11.59
CA GLY A 45 -49.29 41.45 -12.88
C GLY A 45 -50.63 41.94 -13.43
N GLU A 46 -50.65 43.11 -14.09
CA GLU A 46 -51.88 43.72 -14.62
C GLU A 46 -52.75 42.74 -15.43
N LYS A 47 -52.12 41.91 -16.27
CA LYS A 47 -52.80 40.86 -17.05
C LYS A 47 -53.41 39.77 -16.17
N ALA A 48 -52.68 39.30 -15.15
CA ALA A 48 -53.15 38.26 -14.24
C ALA A 48 -54.32 38.77 -13.39
N PHE A 49 -54.25 40.03 -12.93
CA PHE A 49 -55.36 40.68 -12.24
C PHE A 49 -56.57 40.83 -13.16
N ALA A 50 -56.38 41.25 -14.40
CA ALA A 50 -57.46 41.36 -15.38
C ALA A 50 -58.13 40.02 -15.68
N GLU A 51 -57.34 38.95 -15.84
CA GLU A 51 -57.85 37.59 -16.04
C GLU A 51 -58.65 37.10 -14.81
N GLN A 52 -58.13 37.29 -13.60
CA GLN A 52 -58.80 36.89 -12.36
C GLN A 52 -60.09 37.70 -12.13
N LEU A 53 -60.05 39.02 -12.30
CA LEU A 53 -61.22 39.88 -12.12
C LEU A 53 -62.31 39.52 -13.14
N ALA A 54 -61.94 39.26 -14.40
CA ALA A 54 -62.86 38.89 -15.48
C ALA A 54 -63.61 37.57 -15.23
N THR A 55 -63.19 36.73 -14.27
CA THR A 55 -63.94 35.52 -13.88
C THR A 55 -65.16 35.82 -13.02
N CYS A 56 -65.17 36.93 -12.29
CA CYS A 56 -66.21 37.24 -11.29
C CYS A 56 -66.90 38.58 -11.54
N ASN A 57 -66.27 39.53 -12.25
CA ASN A 57 -66.72 40.91 -12.38
C ASN A 57 -66.36 41.47 -13.78
N ASP A 58 -67.09 42.49 -14.25
CA ASP A 58 -66.95 43.07 -15.60
C ASP A 58 -66.37 44.51 -15.59
N ASP A 59 -65.89 45.00 -14.44
CA ASP A 59 -65.27 46.31 -14.32
C ASP A 59 -63.93 46.38 -15.08
N ASP A 60 -63.55 47.58 -15.50
CA ASP A 60 -62.31 47.82 -16.23
C ASP A 60 -61.09 47.56 -15.34
N ALA A 61 -60.58 46.33 -15.40
CA ALA A 61 -59.42 45.89 -14.64
C ALA A 61 -58.18 46.78 -14.85
N HIS A 62 -58.02 47.39 -16.04
CA HIS A 62 -56.89 48.27 -16.33
C HIS A 62 -56.99 49.57 -15.52
N ALA A 63 -58.16 50.23 -15.53
CA ALA A 63 -58.40 51.45 -14.78
C ALA A 63 -58.26 51.21 -13.26
N VAL A 64 -58.77 50.08 -12.78
CA VAL A 64 -58.65 49.65 -11.37
C VAL A 64 -57.19 49.46 -10.99
N TYR A 65 -56.42 48.75 -11.82
CA TYR A 65 -55.02 48.47 -11.56
C TYR A 65 -54.19 49.76 -11.51
N LEU A 66 -54.43 50.71 -12.42
CA LEU A 66 -53.74 52.02 -12.42
C LEU A 66 -54.04 52.83 -11.15
N LYS A 67 -55.31 52.89 -10.74
CA LYS A 67 -55.70 53.58 -9.50
C LYS A 67 -55.10 52.89 -8.28
N ALA A 68 -55.13 51.56 -8.25
CA ALA A 68 -54.52 50.78 -7.18
C ALA A 68 -53.01 51.05 -7.09
N ARG A 69 -52.30 51.06 -8.22
CA ARG A 69 -50.88 51.41 -8.29
C ARG A 69 -50.60 52.81 -7.77
N SER A 70 -51.44 53.80 -8.12
CA SER A 70 -51.29 55.18 -7.64
C SER A 70 -51.51 55.30 -6.13
N ALA A 71 -52.55 54.65 -5.60
CA ALA A 71 -52.88 54.67 -4.17
C ALA A 71 -51.83 53.90 -3.35
N ALA A 72 -51.34 52.75 -3.84
CA ALA A 72 -50.24 52.02 -3.23
C ALA A 72 -48.97 52.88 -3.17
N ALA A 73 -48.63 53.60 -4.25
CA ALA A 73 -47.47 54.50 -4.26
C ALA A 73 -47.60 55.67 -3.27
N GLN A 74 -48.80 56.23 -3.10
CA GLN A 74 -49.07 57.27 -2.11
C GLN A 74 -48.95 56.75 -0.68
N LEU A 75 -49.54 55.57 -0.40
CA LEU A 75 -49.45 54.93 0.92
C LEU A 75 -48.01 54.53 1.25
N ASP A 76 -47.27 53.97 0.30
CA ASP A 76 -45.84 53.66 0.46
C ASP A 76 -45.02 54.90 0.79
N ARG A 77 -45.31 56.02 0.11
CA ARG A 77 -44.64 57.30 0.36
C ARG A 77 -44.94 57.80 1.77
N LEU A 78 -46.21 57.83 2.18
CA LEU A 78 -46.62 58.26 3.52
C LEU A 78 -46.00 57.38 4.61
N PHE A 79 -45.97 56.06 4.39
CA PHE A 79 -45.36 55.11 5.31
C PHE A 79 -43.85 55.33 5.45
N ARG A 80 -43.12 55.54 4.34
CA ARG A 80 -41.69 55.87 4.37
C ARG A 80 -41.42 57.20 5.06
N GLU A 81 -42.25 58.21 4.79
CA GLU A 81 -42.16 59.52 5.46
C GLU A 81 -42.36 59.37 6.98
N GLN A 82 -43.33 58.57 7.42
CA GLN A 82 -43.56 58.28 8.85
C GLN A 82 -42.45 57.47 9.52
N GLN A 83 -41.76 56.57 8.81
CA GLN A 83 -40.65 55.83 9.38
C GLN A 83 -39.42 56.72 9.60
N VAL A 84 -39.06 57.51 8.59
CA VAL A 84 -37.85 58.35 8.62
C VAL A 84 -38.02 59.56 9.54
N SER A 85 -39.25 60.01 9.81
CA SER A 85 -39.52 61.13 10.71
C SER A 85 -39.78 60.67 12.15
N SER A 86 -39.22 61.37 13.15
CA SER A 86 -39.48 61.05 14.55
C SER A 86 -40.79 61.68 15.05
N ASP A 87 -41.70 60.86 15.58
CA ASP A 87 -42.93 61.34 16.25
C ASP A 87 -42.70 61.82 17.70
N ARG A 88 -41.46 61.77 18.19
CA ARG A 88 -41.14 62.30 19.53
C ARG A 88 -41.15 63.83 19.48
N PRO A 89 -42.02 64.52 20.25
CA PRO A 89 -41.78 65.93 20.54
C PRO A 89 -40.44 66.01 21.26
N ALA A 90 -39.50 66.77 20.70
CA ALA A 90 -38.20 67.01 21.34
C ALA A 90 -38.45 67.39 22.81
N LEU A 91 -38.00 66.55 23.74
CA LEU A 91 -37.86 66.94 25.14
C LEU A 91 -37.01 68.21 25.12
N ARG A 92 -37.62 69.34 25.49
CA ARG A 92 -36.96 70.64 25.55
C ARG A 92 -35.74 70.53 26.47
N ASP A 93 -34.56 70.33 25.89
CA ASP A 93 -33.32 70.68 26.56
C ASP A 93 -33.32 72.21 26.69
N LYS A 94 -33.56 72.67 27.92
CA LYS A 94 -33.42 74.07 28.33
C LYS A 94 -31.92 74.40 28.36
N ARG A 95 -31.34 74.58 27.18
CA ARG A 95 -30.12 75.34 26.85
C ARG A 95 -29.68 74.86 25.48
N ASP A 96 -30.24 75.46 24.44
CA ASP A 96 -29.44 75.70 23.25
C ASP A 96 -29.75 77.08 22.69
N VAL A 97 -28.66 77.76 22.42
CA VAL A 97 -28.53 79.17 22.08
C VAL A 97 -29.14 79.41 20.71
N ALA A 98 -29.80 80.55 20.54
CA ALA A 98 -30.29 81.01 19.25
C ALA A 98 -29.12 81.07 18.24
N ALA A 99 -29.17 80.21 17.24
CA ALA A 99 -28.31 80.27 16.07
C ALA A 99 -29.17 80.12 14.81
N ASP A 100 -29.24 81.23 14.08
CA ASP A 100 -29.40 81.41 12.65
C ASP A 100 -30.18 80.37 11.82
N THR A 101 -31.26 80.89 11.24
CA THR A 101 -31.68 80.75 9.85
C THR A 101 -30.68 80.08 8.91
N GLY A 102 -30.76 78.75 8.83
CA GLY A 102 -30.28 77.97 7.70
C GLY A 102 -31.28 76.85 7.44
N ALA A 103 -31.58 76.58 6.17
CA ALA A 103 -32.24 75.35 5.76
C ALA A 103 -31.29 74.16 6.00
N THR A 104 -30.98 73.86 7.25
CA THR A 104 -30.15 72.71 7.61
C THR A 104 -31.00 71.47 7.43
N TYR A 105 -30.47 70.49 6.71
CA TYR A 105 -31.15 69.25 6.34
C TYR A 105 -31.85 68.56 7.55
N GLN A 106 -31.22 68.56 8.73
CA GLN A 106 -31.79 68.00 9.96
C GLN A 106 -33.05 68.73 10.48
N ALA A 107 -33.16 70.05 10.26
CA ALA A 107 -34.32 70.85 10.67
C ALA A 107 -35.53 70.66 9.72
N LEU A 108 -35.27 70.36 8.45
CA LEU A 108 -36.28 70.14 7.42
C LEU A 108 -36.86 68.71 7.44
N PHE A 109 -36.02 67.70 7.67
CA PHE A 109 -36.41 66.30 7.50
C PHE A 109 -36.60 65.51 8.81
N LYS A 110 -36.33 66.12 9.99
CA LYS A 110 -36.58 65.57 11.34
C LYS A 110 -36.29 64.07 11.46
N GLU A 111 -35.09 63.69 11.03
CA GLU A 111 -34.70 62.30 10.84
C GLU A 111 -34.66 61.52 12.17
N ASN A 112 -35.30 60.35 12.20
CA ASN A 112 -35.31 59.45 13.33
C ASN A 112 -33.97 58.70 13.44
N ARG A 113 -33.02 59.27 14.19
CA ARG A 113 -31.67 58.70 14.39
C ARG A 113 -31.66 57.25 14.92
N GLU A 114 -32.70 56.80 15.62
CA GLU A 114 -32.83 55.42 16.10
C GLU A 114 -33.00 54.39 14.97
N GLN A 115 -33.41 54.84 13.76
CA GLN A 115 -33.55 53.98 12.58
C GLN A 115 -32.33 53.99 11.65
N PHE A 116 -31.30 54.78 11.95
CA PHE A 116 -30.06 54.80 11.17
C PHE A 116 -29.13 53.70 11.66
N CYS A 117 -28.49 53.02 10.72
CA CYS A 117 -27.44 52.06 10.99
C CYS A 117 -26.15 52.46 10.27
N ALA A 118 -25.02 51.90 10.72
CA ALA A 118 -23.77 52.06 9.99
C ALA A 118 -23.88 51.44 8.59
N SER A 119 -23.19 52.01 7.59
CA SER A 119 -23.18 51.49 6.22
C SER A 119 -22.69 50.04 6.09
N SER A 120 -21.86 49.59 7.04
CA SER A 120 -21.40 48.21 7.12
C SER A 120 -22.33 47.26 7.88
N SER A 121 -23.49 47.75 8.36
CA SER A 121 -24.45 46.96 9.13
C SER A 121 -25.30 46.08 8.21
N ILE A 122 -25.64 44.87 8.67
CA ILE A 122 -26.62 44.01 8.00
C ILE A 122 -28.02 44.64 7.90
N ALA A 123 -28.30 45.64 8.74
CA ALA A 123 -29.56 46.38 8.74
C ALA A 123 -29.62 47.49 7.67
N ALA A 124 -28.50 47.77 6.99
CA ALA A 124 -28.46 48.80 5.96
C ALA A 124 -29.34 48.39 4.77
N VAL A 125 -30.06 49.36 4.20
CA VAL A 125 -31.05 49.14 3.13
C VAL A 125 -30.38 48.70 1.83
N ASP A 126 -29.12 49.07 1.64
CA ASP A 126 -28.23 48.71 0.54
C ASP A 126 -27.26 47.57 0.90
N SER A 127 -27.46 46.91 2.05
CA SER A 127 -26.63 45.77 2.45
C SER A 127 -26.80 44.57 1.51
N PRO A 128 -25.80 43.66 1.45
CA PRO A 128 -25.94 42.38 0.76
C PRO A 128 -27.13 41.55 1.25
N VAL A 129 -27.51 41.70 2.53
CA VAL A 129 -28.67 41.03 3.14
C VAL A 129 -29.98 41.57 2.57
N ALA A 130 -30.11 42.89 2.46
CA ALA A 130 -31.28 43.52 1.86
C ALA A 130 -31.45 43.07 0.39
N TYR A 131 -30.34 43.00 -0.34
CA TYR A 131 -30.31 42.46 -1.70
C TYR A 131 -30.72 40.97 -1.76
N LEU A 132 -30.15 40.12 -0.90
CA LEU A 132 -30.50 38.69 -0.82
C LEU A 132 -31.99 38.49 -0.51
N ARG A 133 -32.55 39.27 0.42
CA ARG A 133 -33.98 39.23 0.75
C ARG A 133 -34.84 39.61 -0.45
N ALA A 134 -34.46 40.66 -1.18
CA ALA A 134 -35.17 41.08 -2.38
C ALA A 134 -35.15 39.97 -3.46
N LEU A 135 -33.99 39.33 -3.68
CA LEU A 135 -33.87 38.20 -4.62
C LEU A 135 -34.72 37.00 -4.20
N TYR A 136 -34.73 36.65 -2.92
CA TYR A 136 -35.52 35.52 -2.41
C TYR A 136 -37.02 35.76 -2.60
N LEU A 137 -37.52 36.96 -2.26
CA LEU A 137 -38.92 37.32 -2.46
C LEU A 137 -39.29 37.35 -3.96
N PHE A 138 -38.39 37.87 -4.80
CA PHE A 138 -38.58 37.88 -6.24
C PHE A 138 -38.65 36.46 -6.82
N ALA A 139 -37.79 35.54 -6.38
CA ALA A 139 -37.83 34.15 -6.79
C ALA A 139 -39.16 33.47 -6.40
N LEU A 140 -39.66 33.71 -5.19
CA LEU A 140 -40.97 33.19 -4.75
C LEU A 140 -42.13 33.76 -5.59
N GLN A 141 -42.06 35.03 -5.97
CA GLN A 141 -43.06 35.63 -6.86
C GLN A 141 -43.03 35.00 -8.26
N LEU A 142 -41.85 34.67 -8.79
CA LEU A 142 -41.73 33.95 -10.06
C LEU A 142 -42.34 32.55 -10.00
N GLU A 143 -42.17 31.85 -8.88
CA GLU A 143 -42.78 30.53 -8.68
C GLU A 143 -44.31 30.59 -8.62
N GLN A 144 -44.88 31.60 -7.97
CA GLN A 144 -46.33 31.81 -7.93
C GLN A 144 -46.93 32.11 -9.30
N ASN A 145 -46.16 32.75 -10.18
CA ASN A 145 -46.61 33.12 -11.53
C ASN A 145 -46.39 32.00 -12.56
N ALA A 146 -45.69 30.92 -12.20
CA ALA A 146 -45.43 29.80 -13.09
C ALA A 146 -46.61 28.81 -13.11
N LYS A 147 -46.91 28.23 -14.28
CA LYS A 147 -47.95 27.19 -14.40
C LYS A 147 -47.49 25.93 -13.65
N GLU A 148 -48.31 25.44 -12.74
CA GLU A 148 -47.94 24.48 -11.67
C GLU A 148 -47.23 23.19 -12.12
N ALA A 149 -47.37 22.76 -13.38
CA ALA A 149 -46.81 21.49 -13.86
C ALA A 149 -45.29 21.51 -14.16
N ASP A 150 -44.70 22.65 -14.50
CA ASP A 150 -43.30 22.72 -15.00
C ASP A 150 -42.34 23.48 -14.06
N ALA A 151 -42.84 24.04 -12.96
CA ALA A 151 -42.06 24.89 -12.06
C ALA A 151 -41.36 24.09 -10.95
N ILE A 152 -40.03 23.91 -11.06
CA ILE A 152 -39.21 23.33 -9.98
C ILE A 152 -39.03 24.39 -8.88
N LYS A 153 -39.62 24.23 -7.70
CA LYS A 153 -39.57 25.27 -6.64
C LYS A 153 -38.20 25.34 -5.98
N LEU A 154 -37.81 26.52 -5.49
CA LEU A 154 -36.57 26.76 -4.77
C LEU A 154 -36.51 25.94 -3.48
N SER A 155 -37.65 25.77 -2.81
CA SER A 155 -37.78 24.89 -1.63
C SER A 155 -37.44 23.44 -1.93
N ASP A 156 -37.71 22.97 -3.13
CA ASP A 156 -37.49 21.58 -3.54
C ASP A 156 -36.03 21.36 -3.93
N ARG A 157 -35.41 22.37 -4.56
CA ARG A 157 -33.98 22.35 -4.94
C ARG A 157 -33.06 22.52 -3.73
N ARG A 158 -33.41 23.42 -2.82
CA ARG A 158 -32.57 23.88 -1.68
C ARG A 158 -33.45 24.22 -0.47
N ALA A 159 -34.01 23.18 0.16
CA ALA A 159 -34.84 23.32 1.36
C ALA A 159 -34.12 24.01 2.54
N ASP A 160 -32.78 23.96 2.56
CA ASP A 160 -31.94 24.58 3.59
C ASP A 160 -31.95 26.12 3.55
N LEU A 161 -32.11 26.74 2.37
CA LEU A 161 -32.01 28.20 2.22
C LEU A 161 -32.98 28.97 3.13
N LYS A 162 -34.20 28.45 3.32
CA LYS A 162 -35.21 29.06 4.20
C LYS A 162 -34.81 29.05 5.68
N ALA A 163 -34.00 28.10 6.09
CA ALA A 163 -33.60 27.88 7.49
C ALA A 163 -32.23 28.49 7.84
N LEU A 164 -31.49 29.03 6.85
CA LEU A 164 -30.19 29.66 7.11
C LEU A 164 -30.36 30.96 7.88
N LEU A 165 -29.64 31.07 9.00
CA LEU A 165 -29.64 32.27 9.83
C LEU A 165 -28.79 33.37 9.17
N ILE A 166 -29.38 34.56 9.08
CA ILE A 166 -28.69 35.76 8.61
C ILE A 166 -28.18 36.51 9.84
N ASP A 167 -26.88 36.47 10.06
CA ASP A 167 -26.17 37.20 11.11
C ASP A 167 -24.87 37.80 10.56
N GLN A 168 -24.14 38.55 11.38
CA GLN A 168 -22.89 39.19 10.95
C GLN A 168 -21.84 38.15 10.50
N HIS A 169 -21.82 36.96 11.12
CA HIS A 169 -20.86 35.91 10.79
C HIS A 169 -21.21 35.23 9.45
N SER A 170 -22.49 34.99 9.15
CA SER A 170 -22.90 34.37 7.89
C SER A 170 -22.76 35.30 6.68
N VAL A 171 -22.82 36.61 6.88
CA VAL A 171 -22.65 37.62 5.83
C VAL A 171 -21.18 37.95 5.55
N ALA A 172 -20.36 38.09 6.59
CA ALA A 172 -18.96 38.51 6.44
C ALA A 172 -17.95 37.36 6.49
N GLY A 173 -18.34 36.19 7.02
CA GLY A 173 -17.46 35.03 7.17
C GLY A 173 -17.04 34.45 5.82
N GLN A 174 -15.74 34.34 5.60
CA GLN A 174 -15.21 33.72 4.39
C GLN A 174 -15.25 32.19 4.52
N VAL A 175 -15.91 31.53 3.57
CA VAL A 175 -16.01 30.06 3.51
C VAL A 175 -15.63 29.58 2.10
N PRO A 176 -14.83 28.50 1.96
CA PRO A 176 -14.54 27.93 0.65
C PRO A 176 -15.81 27.46 -0.06
N MET A 177 -16.03 27.91 -1.30
CA MET A 177 -17.22 27.57 -2.09
C MET A 177 -17.46 26.05 -2.19
N LEU A 178 -16.40 25.27 -2.35
CA LEU A 178 -16.48 23.80 -2.45
C LEU A 178 -17.02 23.14 -1.16
N SER A 179 -16.77 23.74 0.01
CA SER A 179 -17.30 23.23 1.29
C SER A 179 -18.82 23.31 1.32
N ILE A 180 -19.38 24.42 0.83
CA ILE A 180 -20.82 24.63 0.73
C ILE A 180 -21.43 23.57 -0.20
N VAL A 181 -20.83 23.36 -1.38
CA VAL A 181 -21.29 22.36 -2.35
C VAL A 181 -21.29 20.96 -1.71
N ASN A 182 -20.21 20.56 -1.06
CA ASN A 182 -20.11 19.25 -0.42
C ASN A 182 -21.12 19.08 0.71
N GLN A 183 -21.31 20.10 1.55
CA GLN A 183 -22.30 20.06 2.64
C GLN A 183 -23.72 19.92 2.10
N THR A 184 -24.07 20.67 1.04
CA THR A 184 -25.38 20.55 0.39
C THR A 184 -25.57 19.14 -0.18
N LEU A 185 -24.60 18.61 -0.93
CA LEU A 185 -24.68 17.27 -1.51
C LEU A 185 -24.80 16.17 -0.44
N LEU A 186 -23.96 16.19 0.60
CA LEU A 186 -23.99 15.20 1.68
C LEU A 186 -25.34 15.20 2.41
N ARG A 187 -25.91 16.38 2.66
CA ARG A 187 -27.25 16.50 3.28
C ARG A 187 -28.34 15.89 2.42
N THR A 188 -28.26 16.05 1.10
CA THR A 188 -29.24 15.44 0.19
C THR A 188 -29.12 13.92 0.09
N ILE A 189 -27.92 13.36 0.25
CA ILE A 189 -27.67 11.92 0.09
C ILE A 189 -28.09 11.11 1.34
N ALA A 190 -27.74 11.57 2.54
CA ALA A 190 -27.97 10.79 3.78
C ALA A 190 -28.64 11.59 4.91
N GLY A 191 -29.24 12.74 4.61
CA GLY A 191 -29.83 13.60 5.63
C GLY A 191 -28.76 14.21 6.55
N ALA A 192 -28.94 14.10 7.87
CA ALA A 192 -28.06 14.80 8.83
C ALA A 192 -26.69 14.14 9.07
N ASN A 193 -26.53 12.83 8.80
CA ASN A 193 -25.33 12.09 9.20
C ASN A 193 -24.40 11.81 8.01
N ALA A 194 -23.30 12.57 7.93
CA ALA A 194 -22.30 12.42 6.87
C ALA A 194 -21.61 11.04 6.85
N ASN A 195 -21.52 10.33 7.98
CA ASN A 195 -20.90 8.99 8.02
C ASN A 195 -21.73 7.96 7.23
N ASP A 196 -23.06 8.10 7.25
CA ASP A 196 -23.95 7.21 6.51
C ASP A 196 -23.79 7.44 5.00
N ALA A 197 -23.62 8.70 4.58
CA ALA A 197 -23.29 9.04 3.19
C ALA A 197 -21.95 8.43 2.76
N TYR A 198 -20.88 8.56 3.54
CA TYR A 198 -19.58 8.00 3.17
C TYR A 198 -19.56 6.48 3.14
N THR A 199 -20.30 5.83 4.04
CA THR A 199 -20.46 4.37 4.03
C THR A 199 -21.25 3.91 2.79
N LEU A 200 -22.28 4.66 2.40
CA LEU A 200 -23.03 4.39 1.17
C LEU A 200 -22.14 4.54 -0.07
N LEU A 201 -21.37 5.63 -0.15
CA LEU A 201 -20.46 5.92 -1.28
C LEU A 201 -19.33 4.89 -1.41
N SER A 202 -18.88 4.29 -0.30
CA SER A 202 -17.85 3.23 -0.37
C SER A 202 -18.40 1.91 -0.92
N ARG A 203 -19.72 1.70 -0.86
CA ARG A 203 -20.40 0.47 -1.33
C ARG A 203 -21.19 0.64 -2.62
N THR A 204 -21.20 1.84 -3.20
CA THR A 204 -21.89 2.15 -4.46
C THR A 204 -20.94 1.98 -5.64
N TRP A 205 -21.41 1.39 -6.74
CA TRP A 205 -20.57 1.05 -7.91
C TRP A 205 -20.87 1.89 -9.14
N TYR A 206 -22.07 2.47 -9.27
CA TYR A 206 -22.40 3.40 -10.35
C TYR A 206 -22.59 4.82 -9.80
N PRO A 207 -22.07 5.87 -10.46
CA PRO A 207 -21.30 5.86 -11.71
C PRO A 207 -19.90 5.24 -11.57
N PHE A 208 -19.22 4.96 -12.69
CA PHE A 208 -17.90 4.31 -12.73
C PHE A 208 -16.75 5.10 -12.06
N SER A 209 -17.01 6.32 -11.56
CA SER A 209 -16.09 7.06 -10.67
C SER A 209 -16.10 6.55 -9.21
N LEU A 210 -17.13 5.80 -8.82
CA LEU A 210 -17.26 5.15 -7.51
C LEU A 210 -16.63 3.75 -7.52
N PRO A 211 -16.31 3.12 -6.38
CA PRO A 211 -16.60 3.52 -5.00
C PRO A 211 -15.66 4.61 -4.48
N TYR A 212 -16.13 5.35 -3.48
CA TYR A 212 -15.34 6.35 -2.75
C TYR A 212 -15.29 6.02 -1.27
N HIS A 213 -14.17 5.43 -0.81
CA HIS A 213 -13.92 5.21 0.62
C HIS A 213 -13.20 6.42 1.22
N PHE A 214 -13.94 7.25 1.96
CA PHE A 214 -13.46 8.51 2.53
C PHE A 214 -12.22 8.36 3.45
N HIS A 215 -12.28 7.49 4.47
CA HIS A 215 -11.17 7.36 5.41
C HIS A 215 -9.90 6.70 4.83
N HIS A 216 -10.07 5.77 3.89
CA HIS A 216 -8.93 5.27 3.10
C HIS A 216 -8.27 6.40 2.29
N GLN A 217 -9.06 7.30 1.70
CA GLN A 217 -8.52 8.47 1.01
C GLN A 217 -7.81 9.43 1.98
N GLN A 218 -8.30 9.61 3.20
CA GLN A 218 -7.58 10.34 4.25
C GLN A 218 -6.23 9.69 4.56
N CYS A 219 -6.17 8.36 4.70
CA CYS A 219 -4.90 7.65 4.90
C CYS A 219 -3.93 7.91 3.75
N ARG A 220 -4.39 7.79 2.49
CA ARG A 220 -3.57 8.03 1.29
C ARG A 220 -3.04 9.46 1.24
N LEU A 221 -3.90 10.45 1.52
CA LEU A 221 -3.51 11.86 1.53
C LEU A 221 -2.61 12.19 2.71
N GLY A 222 -2.85 11.64 3.89
CA GLY A 222 -2.02 11.83 5.08
C GLY A 222 -0.60 11.26 4.94
N LEU A 223 -0.45 10.19 4.15
CA LEU A 223 0.81 9.52 3.79
C LEU A 223 1.34 9.89 2.39
N SER A 224 0.88 11.01 1.81
CA SER A 224 1.39 11.52 0.53
C SER A 224 2.76 12.21 0.69
N GLY A 225 3.44 12.48 -0.43
CA GLY A 225 4.77 13.11 -0.44
C GLY A 225 5.89 12.09 -0.22
N ASP A 226 6.84 12.37 0.66
CA ASP A 226 7.98 11.48 0.95
C ASP A 226 7.69 10.46 2.07
N LYS A 227 6.46 10.45 2.59
CA LYS A 227 6.03 9.54 3.64
C LYS A 227 5.78 8.12 3.10
N PRO A 228 6.04 7.07 3.92
CA PRO A 228 5.75 5.69 3.54
C PRO A 228 4.25 5.47 3.38
N LEU A 229 3.84 4.76 2.32
CA LEU A 229 2.45 4.34 2.12
C LEU A 229 1.99 3.34 3.19
N LEU A 230 0.67 3.15 3.28
CA LEU A 230 0.07 2.28 4.28
C LEU A 230 0.66 0.85 4.27
N GLY A 231 0.77 0.22 3.11
CA GLY A 231 1.39 -1.11 3.00
C GLY A 231 2.90 -1.11 3.28
N GLU A 232 3.58 0.02 3.10
CA GLU A 232 5.02 0.15 3.40
C GLU A 232 5.30 0.22 4.89
N LEU A 233 4.35 0.71 5.70
CA LEU A 233 4.48 0.77 7.15
C LEU A 233 4.82 -0.61 7.72
N ASN A 234 4.11 -1.65 7.28
CA ASN A 234 4.33 -3.05 7.65
C ASN A 234 5.76 -3.52 7.37
N TYR A 235 6.34 -3.14 6.23
CA TYR A 235 7.71 -3.49 5.88
C TYR A 235 8.73 -2.71 6.72
N ARG A 236 8.48 -1.42 7.00
CA ARG A 236 9.33 -0.58 7.85
C ARG A 236 9.42 -1.12 9.28
N ILE A 237 8.29 -1.54 9.85
CA ILE A 237 8.21 -2.03 11.23
C ILE A 237 8.12 -3.57 11.34
N SER A 238 8.55 -4.28 10.29
CA SER A 238 8.49 -5.74 10.30
C SER A 238 9.38 -6.33 11.40
N ARG A 239 8.91 -7.35 12.11
CA ARG A 239 9.69 -8.01 13.16
C ARG A 239 10.83 -8.85 12.61
N GLN A 240 10.63 -9.48 11.46
CA GLN A 240 11.64 -10.31 10.83
C GLN A 240 12.09 -9.65 9.53
N LEU A 241 13.39 -9.42 9.44
CA LEU A 241 14.02 -8.86 8.26
C LEU A 241 14.40 -9.98 7.29
N PRO A 242 14.57 -9.69 6.00
CA PRO A 242 14.88 -10.71 4.98
C PRO A 242 16.12 -11.58 5.26
N LEU A 243 17.05 -11.12 6.11
CA LEU A 243 18.30 -11.80 6.43
C LEU A 243 18.17 -12.96 7.43
N THR A 244 17.03 -13.11 8.13
CA THR A 244 16.85 -14.15 9.15
C THR A 244 16.59 -15.54 8.58
N GLY A 245 16.52 -15.69 7.25
CA GLY A 245 16.30 -16.97 6.57
C GLY A 245 14.90 -17.56 6.77
N GLY A 246 13.98 -16.79 7.36
CA GLY A 246 12.59 -17.16 7.53
C GLY A 246 11.84 -17.27 6.20
N THR A 247 10.64 -17.85 6.25
CA THR A 247 9.70 -17.92 5.12
C THR A 247 9.18 -16.52 4.75
N ASN A 248 7.99 -16.41 4.18
CA ASN A 248 7.34 -15.16 3.79
C ASN A 248 6.89 -14.26 4.96
N THR A 249 7.79 -14.02 5.92
CA THR A 249 7.54 -13.31 7.18
C THR A 249 7.87 -11.83 7.12
N TYR A 250 8.63 -11.37 6.13
CA TYR A 250 8.89 -9.96 5.92
C TYR A 250 7.60 -9.18 5.62
N GLY A 251 7.37 -8.09 6.35
CA GLY A 251 6.11 -7.32 6.37
C GLY A 251 5.15 -7.73 7.49
N GLN A 252 5.45 -8.79 8.26
CA GLN A 252 4.66 -9.15 9.44
C GLN A 252 5.14 -8.35 10.67
N VAL A 253 4.16 -7.87 11.46
CA VAL A 253 4.40 -7.01 12.63
C VAL A 253 3.92 -7.68 13.90
N VAL A 254 2.60 -7.74 14.12
CA VAL A 254 2.00 -8.37 15.31
C VAL A 254 1.33 -9.68 14.94
N THR A 255 0.42 -9.60 13.98
CA THR A 255 -0.32 -10.73 13.44
C THR A 255 0.05 -10.94 11.99
N HIS A 256 -0.10 -12.17 11.52
CA HIS A 256 0.09 -12.49 10.12
C HIS A 256 -0.95 -11.75 9.27
N ASN A 257 -0.47 -10.87 8.39
CA ASN A 257 -1.27 -10.11 7.45
C ASN A 257 -0.86 -10.49 6.03
N ASN A 258 -1.76 -11.12 5.27
CA ASN A 258 -1.48 -11.54 3.89
C ASN A 258 -1.79 -10.47 2.86
N GLU A 259 -2.35 -9.34 3.30
CA GLU A 259 -2.81 -8.26 2.44
C GLU A 259 -1.82 -7.11 2.39
N VAL A 260 -0.67 -7.21 3.08
CA VAL A 260 0.36 -6.16 3.10
C VAL A 260 0.74 -5.73 1.69
N GLN A 261 1.03 -6.69 0.81
CA GLN A 261 1.35 -6.37 -0.60
C GLN A 261 0.13 -5.83 -1.36
N CYS A 262 -1.09 -6.24 -1.03
CA CYS A 262 -2.29 -5.67 -1.64
C CYS A 262 -2.49 -4.20 -1.24
N LEU A 263 -2.18 -3.84 0.02
CA LEU A 263 -2.24 -2.46 0.50
C LEU A 263 -1.24 -1.53 -0.21
N LEU A 264 -0.17 -2.06 -0.80
CA LEU A 264 0.75 -1.28 -1.63
C LEU A 264 0.10 -0.78 -2.94
N SER A 265 -1.00 -1.39 -3.38
CA SER A 265 -1.70 -0.98 -4.62
C SER A 265 -2.34 0.40 -4.53
N GLY A 266 -2.61 0.89 -3.32
CA GLY A 266 -3.36 2.13 -3.09
C GLY A 266 -4.86 2.01 -3.37
N LEU A 267 -5.37 0.78 -3.57
CA LEU A 267 -6.79 0.50 -3.75
C LEU A 267 -7.51 0.38 -2.41
N SER A 268 -8.75 0.87 -2.32
CA SER A 268 -9.58 0.77 -1.12
C SER A 268 -9.96 -0.68 -0.79
N PRO A 269 -10.39 -0.96 0.46
CA PRO A 269 -10.91 -2.27 0.86
C PRO A 269 -11.98 -2.81 -0.09
N GLU A 270 -12.97 -1.99 -0.45
CA GLU A 270 -14.07 -2.39 -1.33
C GLU A 270 -13.59 -2.60 -2.76
N GLN A 271 -12.68 -1.76 -3.27
CA GLN A 271 -12.07 -1.96 -4.58
C GLN A 271 -11.34 -3.30 -4.64
N GLN A 272 -10.53 -3.63 -3.64
CA GLN A 272 -9.84 -4.91 -3.55
C GLN A 272 -10.81 -6.08 -3.41
N ALA A 273 -11.87 -5.93 -2.60
CA ALA A 273 -12.88 -6.96 -2.41
C ALA A 273 -13.64 -7.27 -3.72
N MET A 274 -14.03 -6.24 -4.47
CA MET A 274 -14.70 -6.40 -5.77
C MET A 274 -13.78 -7.05 -6.80
N LEU A 275 -12.51 -6.67 -6.84
CA LEU A 275 -11.55 -7.31 -7.75
C LEU A 275 -11.37 -8.79 -7.45
N LYS A 276 -11.40 -9.19 -6.18
CA LYS A 276 -11.25 -10.57 -5.72
C LYS A 276 -12.56 -11.38 -5.75
N SER A 277 -13.71 -10.77 -6.04
CA SER A 277 -14.99 -11.47 -6.00
C SER A 277 -15.13 -12.45 -7.17
N ASP A 278 -15.86 -13.54 -6.93
CA ASP A 278 -16.24 -14.48 -7.98
C ASP A 278 -17.08 -13.79 -9.07
N TRP A 279 -17.23 -14.46 -10.21
CA TRP A 279 -18.05 -13.98 -11.32
C TRP A 279 -19.53 -13.92 -10.95
N ALA A 280 -20.23 -12.95 -11.52
CA ALA A 280 -21.68 -12.87 -11.41
C ALA A 280 -22.36 -14.14 -11.92
N ALA A 281 -23.25 -14.72 -11.11
CA ALA A 281 -24.06 -15.85 -11.53
C ALA A 281 -25.10 -15.41 -12.58
N VAL A 282 -25.42 -16.29 -13.53
CA VAL A 282 -26.36 -15.98 -14.63
C VAL A 282 -27.75 -15.58 -14.10
N GLN A 283 -28.16 -16.13 -12.94
CA GLN A 283 -29.43 -15.82 -12.28
C GLN A 283 -29.49 -14.35 -11.78
N ASP A 284 -28.34 -13.75 -11.49
CA ASP A 284 -28.22 -12.40 -10.96
C ASP A 284 -27.89 -11.35 -12.03
N ALA A 285 -27.99 -11.70 -13.33
CA ALA A 285 -27.57 -10.84 -14.43
C ALA A 285 -28.24 -9.45 -14.40
N GLN A 286 -29.55 -9.38 -14.14
CA GLN A 286 -30.27 -8.11 -14.07
C GLN A 286 -29.77 -7.26 -12.88
N THR A 287 -29.56 -7.87 -11.72
CA THR A 287 -29.01 -7.21 -10.53
C THR A 287 -27.59 -6.72 -10.80
N PHE A 288 -26.77 -7.51 -11.49
CA PHE A 288 -25.42 -7.13 -11.90
C PHE A 288 -25.43 -5.90 -12.82
N TYR A 289 -26.22 -5.90 -13.89
CA TYR A 289 -26.30 -4.77 -14.82
C TYR A 289 -26.86 -3.51 -14.15
N LEU A 290 -27.85 -3.66 -13.27
CA LEU A 290 -28.37 -2.53 -12.49
C LEU A 290 -27.30 -1.96 -11.56
N THR A 291 -26.55 -2.81 -10.86
CA THR A 291 -25.56 -2.40 -9.86
C THR A 291 -24.34 -1.72 -10.49
N TYR A 292 -23.79 -2.29 -11.57
CA TYR A 292 -22.51 -1.83 -12.13
C TYR A 292 -22.67 -0.86 -13.31
N PHE A 293 -23.78 -0.94 -14.06
CA PHE A 293 -24.01 -0.11 -15.25
C PHE A 293 -25.23 0.81 -15.10
N ASN A 294 -26.03 0.71 -14.03
CA ASN A 294 -27.35 1.37 -13.91
C ASN A 294 -28.26 1.02 -15.09
N TRP A 295 -28.27 -0.27 -15.47
CA TRP A 295 -28.99 -0.79 -16.62
C TRP A 295 -30.05 -1.80 -16.18
N LYS A 296 -31.31 -1.55 -16.54
CA LYS A 296 -32.47 -2.31 -16.01
C LYS A 296 -32.81 -3.58 -16.79
N ALA A 297 -32.30 -3.73 -18.02
CA ALA A 297 -32.64 -4.87 -18.85
C ALA A 297 -31.89 -6.14 -18.43
N GLY A 298 -32.43 -7.31 -18.80
CA GLY A 298 -31.83 -8.61 -18.49
C GLY A 298 -30.57 -8.95 -19.32
N LYS A 299 -30.33 -8.22 -20.41
CA LYS A 299 -29.09 -8.29 -21.21
C LYS A 299 -28.29 -7.01 -21.00
N GLY A 300 -26.97 -7.09 -21.17
CA GLY A 300 -26.08 -5.94 -21.01
C GLY A 300 -26.32 -4.85 -22.05
N PRO A 301 -25.78 -3.63 -21.84
CA PRO A 301 -25.85 -2.55 -22.81
C PRO A 301 -24.99 -2.86 -24.03
N GLU A 302 -25.56 -3.55 -25.01
CA GLU A 302 -24.89 -4.00 -26.24
C GLU A 302 -24.72 -2.88 -27.28
N ASN A 303 -25.64 -1.90 -27.32
CA ASN A 303 -25.48 -0.76 -28.22
C ASN A 303 -24.30 0.11 -27.76
N VAL A 304 -23.44 0.51 -28.70
CA VAL A 304 -22.23 1.28 -28.38
C VAL A 304 -22.57 2.62 -27.72
N ALA A 305 -23.61 3.32 -28.18
CA ALA A 305 -24.02 4.59 -27.58
C ALA A 305 -24.45 4.43 -26.11
N ASP A 306 -25.25 3.40 -25.81
CA ASP A 306 -25.67 3.09 -24.43
C ASP A 306 -24.46 2.68 -23.58
N PHE A 307 -23.60 1.81 -24.12
CA PHE A 307 -22.38 1.37 -23.43
C PHE A 307 -21.47 2.56 -23.07
N LEU A 308 -21.19 3.46 -24.01
CA LEU A 308 -20.37 4.65 -23.77
C LEU A 308 -21.01 5.57 -22.73
N HIS A 309 -22.32 5.81 -22.83
CA HIS A 309 -23.06 6.64 -21.86
C HIS A 309 -22.98 6.06 -20.43
N HIS A 310 -23.23 4.76 -20.27
CA HIS A 310 -23.25 4.11 -18.96
C HIS A 310 -21.85 3.88 -18.37
N THR A 311 -20.82 3.71 -19.20
CA THR A 311 -19.42 3.54 -18.75
C THR A 311 -18.66 4.85 -18.64
N GLN A 312 -19.15 5.95 -19.24
CA GLN A 312 -18.46 7.23 -19.36
C GLN A 312 -17.10 7.12 -20.09
N LEU A 313 -17.02 6.22 -21.07
CA LEU A 313 -15.89 6.15 -21.99
C LEU A 313 -16.15 7.00 -23.22
N ASP A 314 -15.08 7.43 -23.88
CA ASP A 314 -15.15 7.95 -25.24
C ASP A 314 -14.88 6.86 -26.29
N ALA A 315 -15.02 7.21 -27.57
CA ALA A 315 -14.85 6.26 -28.67
C ALA A 315 -13.39 5.76 -28.83
N GLU A 316 -12.40 6.59 -28.52
CA GLU A 316 -10.98 6.23 -28.63
C GLU A 316 -10.58 5.27 -27.50
N GLN A 317 -11.05 5.55 -26.29
CA GLN A 317 -10.91 4.68 -25.13
C GLN A 317 -11.59 3.33 -25.35
N LEU A 318 -12.75 3.29 -26.02
CA LEU A 318 -13.39 2.03 -26.40
C LEU A 318 -12.54 1.22 -27.40
N GLN A 319 -11.96 1.88 -28.40
CA GLN A 319 -11.03 1.21 -29.34
C GLN A 319 -9.79 0.65 -28.61
N ALA A 320 -9.26 1.41 -27.65
CA ALA A 320 -8.12 0.99 -26.83
C ALA A 320 -8.48 -0.19 -25.91
N LEU A 321 -9.67 -0.17 -25.29
CA LEU A 321 -10.17 -1.25 -24.44
C LEU A 321 -10.33 -2.56 -25.23
N LEU A 322 -10.86 -2.48 -26.46
CA LEU A 322 -11.08 -3.63 -27.33
C LEU A 322 -9.85 -4.05 -28.12
N ALA A 323 -8.76 -3.26 -28.07
CA ALA A 323 -7.56 -3.41 -28.89
C ALA A 323 -7.89 -3.53 -30.40
N GLN A 324 -8.68 -2.59 -30.91
CA GLN A 324 -9.19 -2.59 -32.29
C GLN A 324 -8.86 -1.32 -33.04
N GLN A 325 -9.01 -1.36 -34.37
CA GLN A 325 -8.78 -0.25 -35.28
C GLN A 325 -7.36 0.32 -35.12
N THR A 326 -7.23 1.58 -34.70
CA THR A 326 -5.95 2.26 -34.46
C THR A 326 -5.13 1.62 -33.34
N GLN A 327 -5.80 0.92 -32.40
CA GLN A 327 -5.19 0.28 -31.25
C GLN A 327 -4.99 -1.24 -31.44
N THR A 328 -5.09 -1.72 -32.67
CA THR A 328 -4.88 -3.15 -32.99
C THR A 328 -3.46 -3.58 -32.61
N PRO A 329 -3.26 -4.69 -31.88
CA PRO A 329 -1.94 -5.18 -31.52
C PRO A 329 -1.08 -5.50 -32.74
N ARG A 330 0.12 -4.93 -32.78
CA ARG A 330 1.11 -5.16 -33.83
C ARG A 330 2.25 -5.99 -33.26
N LYS A 331 2.42 -7.20 -33.78
CA LYS A 331 3.53 -8.08 -33.40
C LYS A 331 4.84 -7.54 -33.97
N SER A 332 5.91 -7.61 -33.18
CA SER A 332 7.26 -7.30 -33.65
C SER A 332 7.59 -8.12 -34.91
N PRO A 333 8.11 -7.51 -35.98
CA PRO A 333 8.53 -8.23 -37.19
C PRO A 333 9.70 -9.19 -36.92
N TYR A 334 10.37 -9.03 -35.79
CA TYR A 334 11.53 -9.84 -35.37
C TYR A 334 11.13 -11.02 -34.48
N CYS A 335 9.83 -11.22 -34.20
CA CYS A 335 9.32 -12.37 -33.46
C CYS A 335 8.60 -13.36 -34.40
N ARG A 336 9.29 -14.46 -34.77
CA ARG A 336 8.73 -15.50 -35.65
C ARG A 336 7.92 -16.54 -34.89
N GLN A 337 8.25 -16.78 -33.62
CA GLN A 337 7.54 -17.72 -32.75
C GLN A 337 6.08 -17.29 -32.52
N ASP A 338 5.16 -18.25 -32.57
CA ASP A 338 3.82 -18.03 -32.04
C ASP A 338 3.88 -18.12 -30.51
N THR A 339 3.71 -16.99 -29.84
CA THR A 339 3.77 -16.93 -28.38
C THR A 339 2.43 -17.27 -27.72
N GLY A 340 1.34 -17.38 -28.49
CA GLY A 340 -0.02 -17.54 -27.94
C GLY A 340 -0.45 -16.40 -27.01
N LEU A 341 0.27 -15.26 -27.00
CA LEU A 341 -0.03 -14.11 -26.17
C LEU A 341 -0.81 -13.07 -26.97
N ASN A 342 -2.08 -12.90 -26.63
CA ASN A 342 -2.86 -11.73 -27.06
C ASN A 342 -2.44 -10.52 -26.21
N TYR A 343 -2.36 -9.34 -26.85
CA TYR A 343 -2.00 -8.08 -26.22
C TYR A 343 -3.19 -7.11 -26.27
N GLY A 344 -3.32 -6.23 -25.28
CA GLY A 344 -4.33 -5.17 -25.29
C GLY A 344 -5.68 -5.56 -24.70
N ALA A 345 -6.20 -6.73 -25.06
CA ALA A 345 -7.55 -7.17 -24.72
C ALA A 345 -7.62 -8.64 -24.27
N CYS A 346 -6.54 -9.22 -23.76
CA CYS A 346 -6.50 -10.63 -23.36
C CYS A 346 -7.38 -10.91 -22.14
N TYR A 347 -7.36 -10.03 -21.13
CA TYR A 347 -8.15 -10.18 -19.91
C TYR A 347 -9.65 -10.12 -20.20
N ILE A 348 -10.10 -9.16 -21.01
CA ILE A 348 -11.53 -8.96 -21.29
C ILE A 348 -12.14 -10.09 -22.13
N ASN A 349 -11.32 -10.72 -22.98
CA ASN A 349 -11.74 -11.86 -23.80
C ASN A 349 -11.67 -13.20 -23.07
N GLY A 350 -10.92 -13.28 -21.96
CA GLY A 350 -10.75 -14.49 -21.17
C GLY A 350 -9.85 -15.55 -21.81
N ALA A 351 -9.74 -16.70 -21.15
CA ALA A 351 -8.86 -17.80 -21.59
C ALA A 351 -9.45 -18.72 -22.67
N THR A 352 -10.73 -18.53 -23.02
CA THR A 352 -11.51 -19.45 -23.85
C THR A 352 -11.28 -19.22 -25.35
N ALA A 353 -10.17 -19.73 -25.88
CA ALA A 353 -10.15 -20.12 -27.29
C ALA A 353 -11.09 -21.34 -27.49
N PRO A 354 -11.95 -21.39 -28.52
CA PRO A 354 -11.94 -20.57 -29.74
C PRO A 354 -13.05 -19.50 -29.77
N THR A 355 -13.42 -18.88 -28.64
CA THR A 355 -14.44 -17.83 -28.67
C THR A 355 -13.90 -16.58 -29.38
N PRO A 356 -14.64 -16.00 -30.34
CA PRO A 356 -14.20 -14.79 -31.02
C PRO A 356 -14.08 -13.63 -30.02
N SER A 357 -13.11 -12.75 -30.23
CA SER A 357 -12.91 -11.55 -29.41
C SER A 357 -14.11 -10.61 -29.46
N ILE A 358 -14.34 -9.84 -28.40
CA ILE A 358 -15.34 -8.76 -28.37
C ILE A 358 -15.00 -7.78 -29.50
N SER A 359 -15.98 -7.43 -30.34
CA SER A 359 -15.76 -6.54 -31.48
C SER A 359 -16.91 -5.58 -31.73
N LEU A 360 -16.61 -4.53 -32.48
CA LEU A 360 -17.62 -3.58 -32.94
C LEU A 360 -18.30 -4.11 -34.21
N GLY A 361 -19.62 -4.22 -34.17
CA GLY A 361 -20.44 -4.54 -35.33
C GLY A 361 -20.55 -3.34 -36.28
N ASN A 362 -20.62 -3.62 -37.58
CA ASN A 362 -20.71 -2.61 -38.65
C ASN A 362 -22.16 -2.15 -38.93
N GLU A 363 -23.14 -2.66 -38.18
CA GLU A 363 -24.55 -2.29 -38.32
C GLU A 363 -24.85 -0.92 -37.69
N ALA A 364 -25.92 -0.24 -38.12
CA ALA A 364 -26.41 0.99 -37.52
C ALA A 364 -27.71 0.71 -36.73
N PRO A 365 -27.76 0.93 -35.40
CA PRO A 365 -26.69 1.43 -34.53
C PRO A 365 -25.60 0.38 -34.25
N ALA A 366 -24.35 0.83 -34.09
CA ALA A 366 -23.21 -0.04 -33.80
C ALA A 366 -23.42 -0.79 -32.48
N LYS A 367 -23.09 -2.08 -32.47
CA LYS A 367 -23.25 -2.98 -31.32
C LYS A 367 -21.95 -3.68 -30.95
N LEU A 368 -21.79 -3.97 -29.66
CA LEU A 368 -20.76 -4.86 -29.16
C LEU A 368 -21.15 -6.31 -29.47
N LEU A 369 -20.31 -7.00 -30.24
CA LEU A 369 -20.46 -8.40 -30.60
C LEU A 369 -19.69 -9.30 -29.65
N ASN A 370 -20.10 -10.57 -29.58
CA ASN A 370 -19.46 -11.61 -28.77
C ASN A 370 -19.41 -11.26 -27.26
N VAL A 371 -20.38 -10.51 -26.73
CA VAL A 371 -20.44 -10.20 -25.30
C VAL A 371 -21.19 -11.27 -24.50
N SER A 372 -20.91 -11.35 -23.21
CA SER A 372 -21.55 -12.24 -22.24
C SER A 372 -21.53 -11.59 -20.86
N LEU A 373 -22.26 -12.15 -19.89
CA LEU A 373 -22.24 -11.64 -18.50
C LEU A 373 -20.82 -11.61 -17.93
N GLU A 374 -20.05 -12.69 -18.14
CA GLU A 374 -18.63 -12.75 -17.73
C GLU A 374 -17.81 -11.65 -18.41
N ARG A 375 -18.00 -11.44 -19.71
CA ARG A 375 -17.27 -10.40 -20.47
C ARG A 375 -17.65 -8.99 -20.00
N PHE A 376 -18.90 -8.74 -19.64
CA PHE A 376 -19.30 -7.46 -19.02
C PHE A 376 -18.70 -7.27 -17.62
N ASP A 377 -18.54 -8.33 -16.83
CA ASP A 377 -17.81 -8.27 -15.55
C ASP A 377 -16.32 -7.94 -15.77
N ARG A 378 -15.67 -8.63 -16.71
CA ARG A 378 -14.27 -8.30 -17.07
C ARG A 378 -14.13 -6.87 -17.60
N LEU A 379 -15.07 -6.40 -18.43
CA LEU A 379 -15.09 -5.02 -18.93
C LEU A 379 -15.20 -4.03 -17.77
N GLN A 380 -16.14 -4.22 -16.83
CA GLN A 380 -16.30 -3.27 -15.73
C GLN A 380 -15.06 -3.23 -14.81
N ARG A 381 -14.44 -4.39 -14.54
CA ARG A 381 -13.19 -4.46 -13.76
C ARG A 381 -12.03 -3.77 -14.48
N MET A 382 -11.89 -4.00 -15.78
CA MET A 382 -10.84 -3.39 -16.59
C MET A 382 -10.97 -1.86 -16.65
N ILE A 383 -12.19 -1.35 -16.90
CA ILE A 383 -12.47 0.10 -16.95
C ILE A 383 -12.13 0.76 -15.61
N ARG A 384 -12.52 0.12 -14.50
CA ARG A 384 -12.21 0.64 -13.16
C ARG A 384 -10.71 0.61 -12.86
N LEU A 385 -10.04 -0.51 -13.13
CA LEU A 385 -8.59 -0.63 -12.91
C LEU A 385 -7.80 0.39 -13.72
N GLN A 386 -8.18 0.62 -14.98
CA GLN A 386 -7.58 1.64 -15.83
C GLN A 386 -7.67 3.02 -15.18
N ARG A 387 -8.84 3.40 -14.67
CA ARG A 387 -9.05 4.68 -13.98
C ARG A 387 -8.30 4.79 -12.66
N TRP A 388 -8.23 3.70 -11.89
CA TRP A 388 -7.56 3.71 -10.59
C TRP A 388 -6.04 3.77 -10.70
N LEU A 389 -5.48 3.09 -11.71
CA LEU A 389 -4.03 3.05 -11.94
C LEU A 389 -3.53 4.19 -12.84
N GLY A 390 -4.39 4.78 -13.66
CA GLY A 390 -4.03 5.83 -14.61
C GLY A 390 -3.14 5.35 -15.76
N LEU A 391 -3.16 4.04 -16.05
CA LEU A 391 -2.35 3.42 -17.11
C LEU A 391 -3.17 3.22 -18.39
N PRO A 392 -2.55 3.08 -19.58
CA PRO A 392 -3.25 2.66 -20.80
C PRO A 392 -3.84 1.25 -20.68
N PHE A 393 -4.99 1.00 -21.31
CA PHE A 393 -5.67 -0.30 -21.25
C PHE A 393 -4.75 -1.48 -21.58
N ALA A 394 -3.94 -1.35 -22.64
CA ALA A 394 -3.06 -2.43 -23.05
C ALA A 394 -1.95 -2.76 -22.05
N GLN A 395 -1.47 -1.77 -21.30
CA GLN A 395 -0.49 -1.99 -20.24
C GLN A 395 -1.13 -2.65 -19.01
N VAL A 396 -2.35 -2.22 -18.64
CA VAL A 396 -3.12 -2.86 -17.56
C VAL A 396 -3.43 -4.31 -17.91
N ASP A 397 -3.89 -4.58 -19.13
CA ASP A 397 -4.15 -5.92 -19.64
C ASP A 397 -2.91 -6.81 -19.54
N THR A 398 -1.78 -6.33 -20.06
CA THR A 398 -0.51 -7.06 -20.07
C THR A 398 -0.01 -7.34 -18.65
N LEU A 399 -0.11 -6.36 -17.75
CA LEU A 399 0.28 -6.49 -16.34
C LEU A 399 -0.58 -7.53 -15.61
N LEU A 400 -1.91 -7.43 -15.73
CA LEU A 400 -2.85 -8.36 -15.10
C LEU A 400 -2.66 -9.78 -15.60
N VAL A 401 -2.62 -9.97 -16.92
CA VAL A 401 -2.52 -11.30 -17.52
C VAL A 401 -1.16 -11.93 -17.24
N SER A 402 -0.08 -11.15 -17.17
CA SER A 402 1.24 -11.66 -16.78
C SER A 402 1.26 -12.12 -15.32
N ALA A 403 0.60 -11.38 -14.41
CA ALA A 403 0.43 -11.82 -13.03
C ALA A 403 -0.39 -13.12 -12.94
N MET A 404 -1.51 -13.22 -13.66
CA MET A 404 -2.36 -14.41 -13.70
C MET A 404 -1.62 -15.63 -14.28
N ARG A 405 -0.86 -15.44 -15.36
CA ARG A 405 -0.04 -16.50 -15.96
C ARG A 405 1.09 -16.95 -15.05
N CYS A 406 1.65 -16.06 -14.21
CA CYS A 406 2.65 -16.40 -13.20
C CYS A 406 2.10 -17.32 -12.09
N GLU A 407 0.78 -17.40 -11.92
CA GLU A 407 0.12 -18.40 -11.03
C GLU A 407 0.04 -19.80 -11.67
N GLY A 408 0.33 -19.91 -12.97
CA GLY A 408 0.36 -21.16 -13.73
C GLY A 408 -0.99 -21.89 -13.73
N ALA A 409 -0.96 -23.20 -13.50
CA ALA A 409 -2.15 -24.05 -13.55
C ALA A 409 -3.25 -23.68 -12.53
N SER A 410 -2.93 -22.86 -11.52
CA SER A 410 -3.90 -22.43 -10.50
C SER A 410 -4.87 -21.35 -11.00
N ASN A 411 -4.55 -20.63 -12.08
CA ASN A 411 -5.37 -19.54 -12.59
C ASN A 411 -5.56 -19.61 -14.12
N ARG A 412 -5.95 -20.79 -14.62
CA ARG A 412 -6.19 -20.99 -16.07
C ARG A 412 -7.32 -20.12 -16.64
N ALA A 413 -8.27 -19.71 -15.81
CA ALA A 413 -9.41 -18.91 -16.22
C ALA A 413 -9.12 -17.39 -16.29
N LEU A 414 -7.89 -16.95 -15.97
CA LEU A 414 -7.50 -15.53 -15.93
C LEU A 414 -8.45 -14.71 -15.03
N LEU A 415 -8.63 -15.19 -13.79
CA LEU A 415 -9.37 -14.51 -12.73
C LEU A 415 -8.46 -13.50 -12.05
N ILE A 416 -9.01 -12.39 -11.56
CA ILE A 416 -8.26 -11.51 -10.67
C ILE A 416 -8.27 -12.16 -9.28
N THR A 417 -7.11 -12.66 -8.85
CA THR A 417 -6.95 -13.34 -7.56
C THR A 417 -6.28 -12.43 -6.54
N HIS A 418 -6.13 -12.92 -5.31
CA HIS A 418 -5.28 -12.28 -4.30
C HIS A 418 -3.86 -12.01 -4.82
N ASN A 419 -3.27 -12.94 -5.57
CA ASN A 419 -1.93 -12.78 -6.13
C ASN A 419 -1.86 -11.70 -7.21
N THR A 420 -2.92 -11.53 -8.01
CA THR A 420 -3.00 -10.43 -8.96
C THR A 420 -2.94 -9.08 -8.25
N VAL A 421 -3.69 -8.90 -7.15
CA VAL A 421 -3.68 -7.65 -6.38
C VAL A 421 -2.35 -7.45 -5.65
N ARG A 422 -1.71 -8.52 -5.15
CA ARG A 422 -0.33 -8.46 -4.61
C ARG A 422 0.66 -7.97 -5.66
N ALA A 423 0.59 -8.51 -6.88
CA ALA A 423 1.46 -8.10 -7.99
C ALA A 423 1.24 -6.63 -8.36
N LEU A 424 -0.01 -6.17 -8.44
CA LEU A 424 -0.34 -4.75 -8.64
C LEU A 424 0.26 -3.88 -7.54
N GLY A 425 0.20 -4.32 -6.28
CA GLY A 425 0.76 -3.56 -5.18
C GLY A 425 2.28 -3.45 -5.20
N VAL A 426 3.00 -4.55 -5.47
CA VAL A 426 4.47 -4.51 -5.64
C VAL A 426 4.84 -3.64 -6.85
N PHE A 427 4.08 -3.72 -7.94
CA PHE A 427 4.25 -2.81 -9.08
C PHE A 427 4.09 -1.34 -8.67
N CYS A 428 2.99 -0.96 -8.00
CA CYS A 428 2.76 0.42 -7.57
C CYS A 428 3.88 0.94 -6.65
N TYR A 429 4.36 0.09 -5.72
CA TYR A 429 5.49 0.41 -4.85
C TYR A 429 6.78 0.69 -5.64
N LEU A 430 7.14 -0.21 -6.57
CA LEU A 430 8.35 -0.07 -7.37
C LEU A 430 8.25 1.05 -8.42
N ASN A 431 7.07 1.28 -8.99
CA ASN A 431 6.83 2.38 -9.92
C ASN A 431 7.02 3.73 -9.23
N ARG A 432 6.44 3.92 -8.03
CA ARG A 432 6.62 5.17 -7.27
C ARG A 432 8.08 5.46 -6.94
N ARG A 433 8.86 4.44 -6.61
CA ARG A 433 10.24 4.62 -6.11
C ARG A 433 11.32 4.60 -7.20
N TYR A 434 11.11 3.82 -8.25
CA TYR A 434 12.09 3.55 -9.29
C TYR A 434 11.60 3.89 -10.71
N SER A 435 10.39 4.46 -10.86
CA SER A 435 9.76 4.76 -12.16
C SER A 435 9.65 3.55 -13.09
N LEU A 436 9.49 2.36 -12.51
CA LEU A 436 9.34 1.10 -13.22
C LEU A 436 8.06 1.08 -14.08
N GLN A 437 8.20 0.79 -15.37
CA GLN A 437 7.07 0.76 -16.28
C GLN A 437 6.25 -0.54 -16.14
N ALA A 438 4.95 -0.48 -16.44
CA ALA A 438 4.03 -1.61 -16.30
C ALA A 438 4.43 -2.82 -17.15
N GLU A 439 4.86 -2.60 -18.40
CA GLU A 439 5.31 -3.68 -19.29
C GLU A 439 6.65 -4.29 -18.83
N GLU A 440 7.55 -3.50 -18.23
CA GLU A 440 8.79 -4.01 -17.67
C GLU A 440 8.50 -4.97 -16.50
N PHE A 441 7.60 -4.58 -15.59
CA PHE A 441 7.19 -5.44 -14.48
C PHE A 441 6.39 -6.66 -14.96
N ALA A 442 5.57 -6.52 -16.01
CA ALA A 442 4.87 -7.65 -16.62
C ALA A 442 5.86 -8.68 -17.21
N ALA A 443 6.92 -8.21 -17.87
CA ALA A 443 8.02 -9.06 -18.35
C ALA A 443 8.78 -9.77 -17.21
N TRP A 444 8.78 -9.19 -16.01
CA TRP A 444 9.32 -9.87 -14.83
C TRP A 444 8.42 -10.97 -14.30
N LEU A 445 7.10 -10.89 -14.46
CA LEU A 445 6.19 -11.93 -13.96
C LEU A 445 6.06 -13.10 -14.93
N HIS A 446 6.13 -12.85 -16.24
CA HIS A 446 5.94 -13.89 -17.25
C HIS A 446 6.93 -13.71 -18.40
N GLN A 447 6.42 -13.51 -19.61
CA GLN A 447 7.19 -13.33 -20.84
C GLN A 447 7.17 -11.87 -21.25
N MET A 448 8.25 -11.42 -21.87
CA MET A 448 8.37 -10.05 -22.34
C MET A 448 7.37 -9.76 -23.48
N PRO A 449 6.66 -8.62 -23.44
CA PRO A 449 5.75 -8.23 -24.51
C PRO A 449 6.45 -8.06 -25.86
N VAL A 450 5.99 -8.82 -26.85
CA VAL A 450 6.45 -8.74 -28.26
C VAL A 450 5.47 -8.00 -29.17
N HIS A 451 4.40 -7.46 -28.60
CA HIS A 451 3.39 -6.67 -29.30
C HIS A 451 3.42 -5.22 -28.80
N GLY A 452 3.09 -4.29 -29.69
CA GLY A 452 2.78 -2.88 -29.34
C GLY A 452 1.39 -2.50 -29.83
N SER A 453 0.88 -1.35 -29.40
CA SER A 453 -0.42 -0.81 -29.83
C SER A 453 -0.34 0.72 -30.01
N GLY A 454 -1.19 1.26 -30.88
CA GLY A 454 -1.17 2.67 -31.27
C GLY A 454 0.16 3.02 -31.94
N GLU A 455 0.83 4.07 -31.46
CA GLU A 455 2.17 4.47 -31.94
C GLU A 455 3.32 3.74 -31.22
N HIS A 456 3.04 2.98 -30.16
CA HIS A 456 4.08 2.34 -29.35
C HIS A 456 4.63 1.09 -30.04
N VAL A 457 5.95 0.92 -29.94
CA VAL A 457 6.67 -0.30 -30.35
C VAL A 457 6.76 -1.27 -29.17
N SER A 458 6.91 -2.57 -29.44
CA SER A 458 6.92 -3.60 -28.39
C SER A 458 8.10 -3.43 -27.42
N LEU A 459 7.93 -3.84 -26.15
CA LEU A 459 9.03 -3.80 -25.17
C LEU A 459 10.26 -4.58 -25.66
N PHE A 460 10.05 -5.72 -26.35
CA PHE A 460 11.14 -6.47 -26.99
C PHE A 460 11.97 -5.60 -27.94
N ASP A 461 11.31 -4.81 -28.80
CA ASP A 461 12.01 -3.95 -29.76
C ASP A 461 12.64 -2.72 -29.08
N GLN A 462 12.00 -2.16 -28.05
CA GLN A 462 12.58 -1.07 -27.26
C GLN A 462 13.89 -1.48 -26.57
N VAL A 463 14.01 -2.75 -26.18
CA VAL A 463 15.19 -3.26 -25.49
C VAL A 463 16.25 -3.72 -26.49
N PHE A 464 15.90 -4.57 -27.46
CA PHE A 464 16.88 -5.25 -28.31
C PHE A 464 17.00 -4.70 -29.73
N ASN A 465 15.97 -4.04 -30.26
CA ASN A 465 15.88 -3.61 -31.66
C ASN A 465 15.66 -2.09 -31.78
N ARG A 466 16.41 -1.30 -31.00
CA ARG A 466 16.30 0.16 -30.99
C ARG A 466 16.61 0.76 -32.35
N ALA A 467 15.82 1.75 -32.76
CA ALA A 467 16.07 2.53 -33.97
C ALA A 467 17.46 3.20 -33.89
N GLY A 468 18.27 3.03 -34.94
CA GLY A 468 19.63 3.58 -34.99
C GLY A 468 20.73 2.70 -34.37
N SER A 469 20.41 1.49 -33.89
CA SER A 469 21.44 0.52 -33.50
C SER A 469 22.30 0.10 -34.70
N ALA A 470 23.62 0.04 -34.52
CA ALA A 470 24.55 -0.46 -35.53
C ALA A 470 24.50 -2.00 -35.68
N LEU A 471 23.95 -2.70 -34.69
CA LEU A 471 23.78 -4.15 -34.72
C LEU A 471 22.54 -4.52 -35.54
N PRO A 472 22.57 -5.68 -36.22
CA PRO A 472 21.36 -6.23 -36.83
C PRO A 472 20.29 -6.49 -35.76
N PRO A 473 19.00 -6.60 -36.13
CA PRO A 473 17.94 -6.91 -35.18
C PRO A 473 18.07 -8.35 -34.62
N LEU A 474 17.72 -8.52 -33.35
CA LEU A 474 17.62 -9.82 -32.69
C LEU A 474 16.31 -10.50 -33.11
N TYR A 475 16.41 -11.71 -33.68
CA TYR A 475 15.26 -12.52 -34.07
C TYR A 475 14.92 -13.56 -33.01
N LEU A 476 13.64 -13.67 -32.65
CA LEU A 476 13.11 -14.78 -31.87
C LEU A 476 12.68 -15.91 -32.82
N ASP A 477 13.65 -16.73 -33.22
CA ASP A 477 13.52 -17.82 -34.19
C ASP A 477 13.82 -19.22 -33.59
N GLY A 478 14.25 -19.29 -32.33
CA GLY A 478 14.55 -20.54 -31.63
C GLY A 478 15.91 -21.14 -31.96
N HIS A 479 16.74 -20.50 -32.80
CA HIS A 479 18.09 -20.97 -33.08
C HIS A 479 19.01 -20.82 -31.86
N ALA A 480 20.10 -21.58 -31.83
CA ALA A 480 21.11 -21.48 -30.78
C ALA A 480 21.82 -20.12 -30.79
N PHE A 481 22.31 -19.67 -29.64
CA PHE A 481 23.07 -18.42 -29.55
C PHE A 481 24.36 -18.48 -30.37
N ASP A 482 24.55 -17.49 -31.23
CA ASP A 482 25.79 -17.23 -31.95
C ASP A 482 26.47 -15.95 -31.40
N ALA A 483 27.67 -15.63 -31.90
CA ALA A 483 28.43 -14.45 -31.48
C ALA A 483 27.63 -13.14 -31.67
N THR A 484 26.84 -13.05 -32.74
CA THR A 484 25.97 -11.89 -33.00
C THR A 484 24.88 -11.74 -31.93
N THR A 485 24.26 -12.85 -31.53
CA THR A 485 23.25 -12.90 -30.46
C THR A 485 23.84 -12.39 -29.15
N VAL A 486 25.05 -12.85 -28.82
CA VAL A 486 25.76 -12.44 -27.60
C VAL A 486 25.97 -10.92 -27.61
N HIS A 487 26.44 -10.34 -28.72
CA HIS A 487 26.60 -8.88 -28.84
C HIS A 487 25.26 -8.12 -28.74
N GLN A 488 24.19 -8.63 -29.37
CA GLN A 488 22.85 -8.04 -29.28
C GLN A 488 22.31 -8.06 -27.84
N LEU A 489 22.49 -9.19 -27.14
CA LEU A 489 22.07 -9.34 -25.74
C LEU A 489 22.88 -8.42 -24.83
N CYS A 490 24.20 -8.34 -25.01
CA CYS A 490 25.06 -7.39 -24.30
C CYS A 490 24.59 -5.94 -24.48
N ALA A 491 24.34 -5.53 -25.73
CA ALA A 491 23.88 -4.17 -26.03
C ALA A 491 22.49 -3.85 -25.46
N GLY A 492 21.53 -4.78 -25.56
CA GLY A 492 20.17 -4.56 -25.08
C GLY A 492 20.04 -4.60 -23.55
N LEU A 493 20.79 -5.48 -22.89
CA LEU A 493 20.76 -5.67 -21.44
C LEU A 493 21.75 -4.78 -20.68
N ASP A 494 22.64 -4.07 -21.39
CA ASP A 494 23.74 -3.29 -20.82
C ASP A 494 24.71 -4.18 -20.01
N LEU A 495 25.16 -5.27 -20.64
CA LEU A 495 26.02 -6.30 -20.05
C LEU A 495 27.27 -6.54 -20.90
N GLN A 496 28.28 -7.15 -20.29
CA GLN A 496 29.51 -7.57 -20.96
C GLN A 496 29.52 -9.09 -21.20
N ASP A 497 30.23 -9.55 -22.22
CA ASP A 497 30.42 -10.98 -22.48
C ASP A 497 31.52 -11.57 -21.58
N THR A 498 31.25 -11.62 -20.28
CA THR A 498 32.17 -12.15 -19.27
C THR A 498 31.49 -13.19 -18.37
N ARG A 499 32.31 -14.01 -17.69
CA ARG A 499 31.85 -15.03 -16.73
C ARG A 499 31.08 -14.44 -15.52
N GLU A 500 31.22 -13.15 -15.29
CA GLU A 500 30.59 -12.42 -14.17
C GLU A 500 29.35 -11.60 -14.61
N SER A 501 29.06 -11.56 -15.92
CA SER A 501 28.00 -10.74 -16.50
C SER A 501 27.04 -11.60 -17.34
N LEU A 502 27.02 -11.50 -18.67
CA LEU A 502 26.06 -12.24 -19.50
C LEU A 502 26.20 -13.76 -19.36
N GLN A 503 27.44 -14.28 -19.35
CA GLN A 503 27.67 -15.74 -19.27
C GLN A 503 27.24 -16.34 -17.93
N LEU A 504 27.13 -15.51 -16.88
CA LEU A 504 26.61 -15.92 -15.57
C LEU A 504 25.09 -16.18 -15.59
N LEU A 505 24.37 -15.52 -16.50
CA LEU A 505 22.92 -15.68 -16.66
C LEU A 505 22.56 -16.88 -17.56
N ILE A 506 23.46 -17.28 -18.44
CA ILE A 506 23.27 -18.39 -19.38
C ILE A 506 23.57 -19.71 -18.67
N ALA A 507 22.55 -20.23 -17.97
CA ALA A 507 22.67 -21.47 -17.21
C ALA A 507 22.58 -22.74 -18.08
N ASP A 508 21.69 -22.78 -19.07
CA ASP A 508 21.46 -23.97 -19.90
C ASP A 508 22.18 -23.80 -21.25
N ARG A 509 22.98 -24.81 -21.64
CA ARG A 509 23.66 -24.83 -22.94
C ARG A 509 23.22 -26.06 -23.76
N PRO A 510 22.91 -25.89 -25.06
CA PRO A 510 22.91 -24.63 -25.81
C PRO A 510 21.69 -23.76 -25.49
N ALA A 511 21.92 -22.47 -25.23
CA ALA A 511 20.84 -21.49 -25.08
C ALA A 511 20.26 -21.12 -26.45
N THR A 512 18.95 -20.93 -26.51
CA THR A 512 18.20 -20.68 -27.75
C THR A 512 17.50 -19.33 -27.73
N ARG A 513 17.32 -18.73 -28.91
CA ARG A 513 16.61 -17.45 -29.13
C ARG A 513 15.09 -17.61 -28.99
N THR A 514 14.65 -18.15 -27.87
CA THR A 514 13.23 -18.28 -27.50
C THR A 514 12.80 -17.12 -26.62
N ILE A 515 11.50 -16.81 -26.64
CA ILE A 515 10.95 -15.73 -25.80
C ILE A 515 11.15 -16.04 -24.31
N GLU A 516 11.08 -17.29 -23.89
CA GLU A 516 11.29 -17.72 -22.51
C GLU A 516 12.73 -17.43 -22.06
N THR A 517 13.71 -17.81 -22.89
CA THR A 517 15.13 -17.61 -22.58
C THR A 517 15.46 -16.13 -22.51
N VAL A 518 15.05 -15.34 -23.52
CA VAL A 518 15.31 -13.89 -23.55
C VAL A 518 14.60 -13.17 -22.40
N SER A 519 13.37 -13.58 -22.04
CA SER A 519 12.64 -13.01 -20.90
C SER A 519 13.34 -13.30 -19.56
N ALA A 520 13.89 -14.51 -19.39
CA ALA A 520 14.64 -14.87 -18.18
C ALA A 520 15.96 -14.09 -18.04
N LEU A 521 16.66 -13.84 -19.15
CA LEU A 521 17.86 -13.00 -19.18
C LEU A 521 17.51 -11.53 -18.88
N TYR A 522 16.48 -11.00 -19.56
CA TYR A 522 15.98 -9.65 -19.35
C TYR A 522 15.58 -9.40 -17.90
N ARG A 523 14.79 -10.30 -17.31
CA ARG A 523 14.33 -10.19 -15.92
C ARG A 523 15.50 -10.07 -14.95
N GLN A 524 16.46 -10.98 -15.00
CA GLN A 524 17.60 -10.99 -14.09
C GLN A 524 18.47 -9.73 -14.25
N ALA A 525 18.79 -9.35 -15.49
CA ALA A 525 19.59 -8.16 -15.77
C ALA A 525 18.87 -6.87 -15.35
N ARG A 526 17.57 -6.74 -15.68
CA ARG A 526 16.79 -5.54 -15.40
C ARG A 526 16.52 -5.36 -13.91
N ILE A 527 16.28 -6.44 -13.16
CA ILE A 527 16.11 -6.40 -11.69
C ILE A 527 17.43 -5.95 -11.04
N ALA A 528 18.56 -6.54 -11.42
CA ALA A 528 19.88 -6.14 -10.89
C ALA A 528 20.12 -4.64 -11.13
N ARG A 529 19.90 -4.18 -12.38
CA ARG A 529 20.07 -2.77 -12.76
C ARG A 529 19.13 -1.84 -11.99
N LEU A 530 17.85 -2.21 -11.81
CA LEU A 530 16.88 -1.38 -11.09
C LEU A 530 17.31 -1.14 -9.63
N PHE A 531 17.88 -2.17 -8.98
CA PHE A 531 18.43 -2.04 -7.63
C PHE A 531 19.86 -1.48 -7.60
N GLY A 532 20.44 -1.10 -8.74
CA GLY A 532 21.79 -0.55 -8.84
C GLY A 532 22.89 -1.56 -8.44
N LEU A 533 22.69 -2.82 -8.79
CA LEU A 533 23.63 -3.93 -8.59
C LEU A 533 24.09 -4.47 -9.94
N SER A 534 25.32 -4.97 -10.03
CA SER A 534 25.72 -5.85 -11.12
C SER A 534 24.99 -7.20 -11.05
N VAL A 535 25.00 -7.96 -12.15
CA VAL A 535 24.39 -9.30 -12.19
C VAL A 535 25.03 -10.24 -11.16
N MET A 536 26.35 -10.24 -11.07
CA MET A 536 27.09 -11.02 -10.09
C MET A 536 26.71 -10.64 -8.66
N GLU A 537 26.68 -9.34 -8.34
CA GLU A 537 26.29 -8.88 -7.01
C GLU A 537 24.84 -9.25 -6.68
N CYS A 538 23.93 -9.15 -7.66
CA CYS A 538 22.54 -9.53 -7.46
C CYS A 538 22.40 -11.03 -7.17
N GLN A 539 23.14 -11.91 -7.87
CA GLN A 539 23.12 -13.35 -7.58
C GLN A 539 23.75 -13.67 -6.22
N GLN A 540 24.88 -13.04 -5.89
CA GLN A 540 25.54 -13.21 -4.59
C GLN A 540 24.63 -12.73 -3.44
N LEU A 541 23.97 -11.57 -3.59
CA LEU A 541 23.01 -11.07 -2.61
C LEU A 541 21.79 -11.99 -2.49
N ALA A 542 21.29 -12.52 -3.61
CA ALA A 542 20.21 -13.50 -3.60
C ALA A 542 20.59 -14.79 -2.83
N GLN A 543 21.84 -15.26 -2.93
CA GLN A 543 22.35 -16.39 -2.16
C GLN A 543 22.41 -16.10 -0.66
N LEU A 544 22.75 -14.87 -0.27
CA LEU A 544 22.73 -14.43 1.14
C LEU A 544 21.32 -14.41 1.73
N LEU A 545 20.33 -14.00 0.93
CA LEU A 545 18.93 -13.93 1.34
C LEU A 545 18.24 -15.31 1.40
N GLY A 546 18.85 -16.37 0.83
CA GLY A 546 18.33 -17.72 0.92
C GLY A 546 19.04 -18.73 0.02
N LYS A 547 19.14 -19.99 0.48
CA LYS A 547 20.08 -20.98 -0.08
C LYS A 547 19.72 -21.57 -1.46
N ALA A 548 18.47 -21.49 -1.95
CA ALA A 548 18.13 -22.06 -3.27
C ALA A 548 16.93 -21.42 -3.99
N ASN A 549 15.84 -21.12 -3.26
CA ASN A 549 14.59 -20.66 -3.89
C ASN A 549 14.72 -19.27 -4.55
N VAL A 550 15.56 -18.37 -4.03
CA VAL A 550 15.63 -16.98 -4.52
C VAL A 550 16.12 -16.91 -5.97
N LEU A 551 17.23 -17.57 -6.30
CA LEU A 551 17.77 -17.61 -7.66
C LEU A 551 16.81 -18.31 -8.64
N THR A 552 16.14 -19.38 -8.19
CA THR A 552 15.15 -20.06 -9.02
C THR A 552 13.96 -19.16 -9.33
N GLN A 553 13.49 -18.34 -8.37
CA GLN A 553 12.40 -17.38 -8.61
C GLN A 553 12.82 -16.25 -9.57
N LEU A 554 14.06 -15.76 -9.49
CA LEU A 554 14.57 -14.74 -10.43
C LEU A 554 14.64 -15.27 -11.86
N ARG A 555 14.93 -16.55 -12.05
CA ARG A 555 14.98 -17.19 -13.36
C ARG A 555 13.60 -17.62 -13.86
N ASN A 556 12.80 -18.24 -12.99
CA ASN A 556 11.48 -18.80 -13.27
C ASN A 556 10.48 -18.37 -12.19
N PRO A 557 9.82 -17.21 -12.35
CA PRO A 557 8.96 -16.63 -11.33
C PRO A 557 7.70 -17.48 -11.13
N THR A 558 7.32 -17.66 -9.88
CA THR A 558 6.07 -18.32 -9.49
C THR A 558 5.39 -17.53 -8.39
N LEU A 559 4.06 -17.56 -8.34
CA LEU A 559 3.27 -17.00 -7.24
C LEU A 559 2.69 -18.13 -6.39
N ARG A 560 2.75 -17.97 -5.07
CA ARG A 560 2.30 -19.02 -4.14
C ARG A 560 0.79 -19.25 -4.19
N ARG A 561 0.37 -20.50 -3.97
CA ARG A 561 -1.05 -20.88 -3.87
C ARG A 561 -1.66 -20.62 -2.49
N LYS A 562 -0.88 -20.89 -1.43
CA LYS A 562 -1.30 -20.71 -0.04
C LYS A 562 -0.66 -19.46 0.51
N SER A 563 -1.35 -18.79 1.42
CA SER A 563 -0.87 -17.57 2.07
C SER A 563 0.36 -17.76 2.94
N LYS A 564 0.53 -18.94 3.55
CA LYS A 564 1.74 -19.36 4.26
C LYS A 564 2.51 -20.36 3.42
N GLY A 565 3.83 -20.19 3.33
CA GLY A 565 4.69 -21.14 2.63
C GLY A 565 6.03 -20.53 2.24
N ALA A 566 6.68 -21.17 1.26
CA ALA A 566 7.93 -20.68 0.70
C ALA A 566 7.76 -19.25 0.12
N THR A 567 8.87 -18.53 0.11
CA THR A 567 8.98 -17.21 -0.53
C THR A 567 8.65 -17.34 -2.01
N ASP A 568 7.76 -16.48 -2.50
CA ASP A 568 7.45 -16.43 -3.94
C ASP A 568 8.18 -15.27 -4.60
N PHE A 569 8.02 -15.11 -5.92
CA PHE A 569 8.74 -14.09 -6.67
C PHE A 569 8.51 -12.66 -6.13
N LEU A 570 7.28 -12.34 -5.68
CA LEU A 570 6.97 -11.02 -5.13
C LEU A 570 7.68 -10.77 -3.80
N ASP A 571 7.79 -11.77 -2.93
CA ASP A 571 8.56 -11.64 -1.69
C ASP A 571 10.05 -11.45 -1.98
N VAL A 572 10.59 -12.18 -2.96
CA VAL A 572 11.99 -12.05 -3.40
C VAL A 572 12.29 -10.62 -3.86
N LEU A 573 11.38 -9.99 -4.61
CA LEU A 573 11.54 -8.59 -5.01
C LEU A 573 11.59 -7.65 -3.79
N MET A 574 10.72 -7.86 -2.80
CA MET A 574 10.72 -7.05 -1.57
C MET A 574 11.98 -7.28 -0.72
N HIS A 575 12.50 -8.52 -0.70
CA HIS A 575 13.75 -8.85 0.01
C HIS A 575 14.96 -8.22 -0.67
N LEU A 576 15.06 -8.28 -1.99
CA LEU A 576 16.15 -7.67 -2.76
C LEU A 576 16.11 -6.15 -2.69
N GLU A 577 14.91 -5.54 -2.74
CA GLU A 577 14.76 -4.09 -2.57
C GLU A 577 15.24 -3.65 -1.19
N TRP A 578 14.82 -4.35 -0.13
CA TRP A 578 15.28 -4.05 1.23
C TRP A 578 16.80 -4.20 1.37
N ALA A 579 17.36 -5.31 0.88
CA ALA A 579 18.77 -5.63 1.04
C ALA A 579 19.68 -4.69 0.23
N SER A 580 19.29 -4.37 -1.01
CA SER A 580 20.03 -3.41 -1.85
C SER A 580 20.01 -2.01 -1.25
N ARG A 581 18.88 -1.58 -0.69
CA ARG A 581 18.77 -0.31 0.03
C ARG A 581 19.64 -0.29 1.29
N TRP A 582 19.60 -1.36 2.09
CA TRP A 582 20.45 -1.49 3.28
C TRP A 582 21.94 -1.41 2.93
N LEU A 583 22.40 -2.10 1.88
CA LEU A 583 23.79 -2.00 1.43
C LEU A 583 24.19 -0.57 1.07
N LYS A 584 23.34 0.14 0.31
CA LYS A 584 23.58 1.54 -0.08
C LYS A 584 23.59 2.49 1.11
N GLU A 585 22.66 2.34 2.05
CA GLU A 585 22.54 3.21 3.24
C GLU A 585 23.74 3.06 4.18
N ASN A 586 24.36 1.88 4.24
CA ASN A 586 25.50 1.62 5.13
C ASN A 586 26.87 1.78 4.45
N GLY A 587 26.91 2.19 3.16
CA GLY A 587 28.17 2.35 2.42
C GLY A 587 28.99 1.07 2.26
N ASN A 588 28.40 -0.09 2.54
CA ASN A 588 29.09 -1.37 2.55
C ASN A 588 29.12 -1.97 1.14
N SER A 589 30.30 -2.39 0.69
CA SER A 589 30.43 -3.19 -0.52
C SER A 589 29.98 -4.63 -0.25
N LEU A 590 29.37 -5.28 -1.24
CA LEU A 590 29.00 -6.69 -1.11
C LEU A 590 30.24 -7.58 -0.88
N SER A 591 31.38 -7.21 -1.46
CA SER A 591 32.67 -7.86 -1.20
C SER A 591 33.07 -7.80 0.28
N LEU A 592 32.88 -6.65 0.95
CA LEU A 592 33.16 -6.54 2.38
C LEU A 592 32.24 -7.46 3.19
N LEU A 593 30.94 -7.50 2.86
CA LEU A 593 30.00 -8.38 3.55
C LEU A 593 30.36 -9.86 3.38
N ARG A 594 30.80 -10.25 2.18
CA ARG A 594 31.24 -11.62 1.89
C ARG A 594 32.51 -11.99 2.67
N HIS A 595 33.47 -11.06 2.77
CA HIS A 595 34.67 -11.20 3.60
C HIS A 595 34.30 -11.37 5.08
N GLN A 596 33.45 -10.48 5.61
CA GLN A 596 32.95 -10.54 7.00
C GLN A 596 32.21 -11.84 7.34
N LEU A 597 31.57 -12.46 6.35
CA LEU A 597 30.86 -13.74 6.47
C LEU A 597 31.72 -14.95 6.14
N LEU A 598 33.02 -14.78 5.87
CA LEU A 598 33.92 -15.86 5.51
C LEU A 598 33.44 -16.63 4.25
N LEU A 599 32.85 -15.93 3.29
CA LEU A 599 32.37 -16.52 2.03
C LEU A 599 33.42 -16.49 0.92
N ASP A 600 34.46 -15.69 1.08
CA ASP A 600 35.58 -15.61 0.16
C ASP A 600 36.67 -16.63 0.51
N GLN A 601 37.42 -17.08 -0.49
CA GLN A 601 38.35 -18.22 -0.32
C GLN A 601 39.68 -17.85 0.36
N GLN A 602 39.98 -16.56 0.52
CA GLN A 602 41.27 -16.09 1.01
C GLN A 602 41.08 -15.03 2.11
N VAL A 603 41.64 -15.31 3.29
CA VAL A 603 41.78 -14.34 4.38
C VAL A 603 43.27 -14.09 4.58
N GLN A 604 43.69 -12.83 4.52
CA GLN A 604 45.09 -12.44 4.70
C GLN A 604 45.44 -12.37 6.19
N ASP A 605 45.46 -13.51 6.87
CA ASP A 605 45.88 -13.62 8.27
C ASP A 605 46.70 -14.91 8.52
N PRO A 606 47.89 -14.83 9.12
CA PRO A 606 48.76 -16.00 9.31
C PRO A 606 48.17 -17.05 10.26
N ALA A 607 47.43 -16.65 11.30
CA ALA A 607 46.86 -17.57 12.29
C ALA A 607 45.65 -18.32 11.70
N ILE A 608 44.77 -17.64 10.97
CA ILE A 608 43.65 -18.25 10.24
C ILE A 608 44.17 -19.18 9.15
N ASN A 609 45.22 -18.80 8.42
CA ASN A 609 45.83 -19.67 7.40
C ASN A 609 46.43 -20.94 8.00
N LEU A 610 47.03 -20.86 9.19
CA LEU A 610 47.53 -22.03 9.92
C LEU A 610 46.37 -22.94 10.36
N LEU A 611 45.29 -22.35 10.89
CA LEU A 611 44.07 -23.06 11.28
C LEU A 611 43.42 -23.78 10.08
N LEU A 612 43.33 -23.11 8.93
CA LEU A 612 42.87 -23.70 7.67
C LEU A 612 43.75 -24.85 7.21
N LYS A 613 45.08 -24.70 7.31
CA LYS A 613 46.04 -25.73 6.92
C LYS A 613 45.88 -27.00 7.76
N GLU A 614 45.76 -26.87 9.08
CA GLU A 614 45.53 -28.02 9.98
C GLU A 614 44.18 -28.70 9.72
N PHE A 615 43.14 -27.93 9.43
CA PHE A 615 41.83 -28.48 9.09
C PHE A 615 41.82 -29.16 7.72
N ALA A 616 42.51 -28.61 6.72
CA ALA A 616 42.65 -29.21 5.39
C ALA A 616 43.52 -30.48 5.41
N ALA A 617 44.46 -30.59 6.35
CA ALA A 617 45.26 -31.80 6.56
C ALA A 617 44.45 -32.96 7.16
N TYR A 618 43.28 -32.69 7.75
CA TYR A 618 42.35 -33.72 8.21
C TYR A 618 41.62 -34.34 7.01
N ASP A 619 41.77 -35.65 6.82
CA ASP A 619 41.10 -36.39 5.75
C ASP A 619 39.58 -36.48 6.00
N GLN A 620 38.84 -35.53 5.43
CA GLN A 620 37.37 -35.55 5.47
C GLN A 620 36.76 -36.66 4.60
N ALA A 621 37.50 -37.19 3.62
CA ALA A 621 37.06 -38.30 2.77
C ALA A 621 37.14 -39.66 3.49
N SER A 622 37.79 -39.70 4.65
CA SER A 622 37.89 -40.86 5.55
C SER A 622 36.53 -41.49 5.85
N LEU A 623 35.45 -40.70 5.94
CA LEU A 623 34.11 -41.23 6.22
C LEU A 623 33.57 -42.12 5.08
N SER A 624 33.71 -41.70 3.82
CA SER A 624 33.28 -42.51 2.67
C SER A 624 34.08 -43.80 2.58
N THR A 625 35.39 -43.72 2.82
CA THR A 625 36.27 -44.89 2.87
C THR A 625 35.88 -45.84 4.02
N LYS A 626 35.62 -45.31 5.22
CA LYS A 626 35.19 -46.09 6.40
C LYS A 626 33.79 -46.69 6.23
N LEU A 627 32.86 -45.99 5.59
CA LEU A 627 31.53 -46.52 5.27
C LEU A 627 31.61 -47.66 4.26
N ASN A 628 32.45 -47.53 3.23
CA ASN A 628 32.65 -48.58 2.23
C ASN A 628 33.26 -49.85 2.83
N LEU A 629 34.07 -49.72 3.89
CA LEU A 629 34.67 -50.85 4.62
C LEU A 629 33.68 -51.58 5.56
N LEU A 630 32.53 -50.98 5.89
CA LEU A 630 31.58 -51.55 6.86
C LEU A 630 30.54 -52.49 6.23
N GLU A 631 30.52 -52.63 4.90
CA GLU A 631 29.54 -53.42 4.13
C GLU A 631 28.12 -53.23 4.66
N LEU A 632 27.64 -51.98 4.62
CA LEU A 632 26.32 -51.63 5.14
C LEU A 632 25.22 -52.25 4.26
N PRO A 633 24.12 -52.73 4.88
CA PRO A 633 23.08 -53.45 4.16
C PRO A 633 22.39 -52.56 3.12
N GLN A 634 22.15 -53.15 1.95
CA GLN A 634 21.29 -52.64 0.90
C GLN A 634 20.04 -53.52 0.80
N GLN A 635 19.06 -53.11 -0.01
CA GLN A 635 17.85 -53.90 -0.19
C GLN A 635 18.20 -55.32 -0.67
N PRO A 636 17.65 -56.37 -0.02
CA PRO A 636 17.84 -57.74 -0.46
C PRO A 636 17.36 -57.98 -1.89
N ASP A 637 18.08 -58.78 -2.68
CA ASP A 637 17.75 -59.04 -4.10
C ASP A 637 16.52 -59.93 -4.31
N ASP A 638 15.96 -60.49 -3.23
CA ASP A 638 14.76 -61.33 -3.23
C ASP A 638 13.43 -60.53 -3.24
N GLU A 639 13.49 -59.19 -3.32
CA GLU A 639 12.30 -58.32 -3.36
C GLU A 639 12.11 -57.62 -4.72
N ASP A 640 10.91 -57.77 -5.32
CA ASP A 640 10.59 -57.20 -6.63
C ASP A 640 10.41 -55.65 -6.62
N ASN A 641 9.95 -55.08 -5.50
CA ASN A 641 9.73 -53.64 -5.37
C ASN A 641 11.02 -52.93 -4.94
N ARG A 642 11.74 -52.33 -5.89
CA ARG A 642 12.99 -51.62 -5.60
C ARG A 642 12.75 -50.28 -4.87
N LEU A 643 13.33 -50.17 -3.67
CA LEU A 643 13.36 -48.96 -2.85
C LEU A 643 14.51 -48.03 -3.28
N PRO A 644 14.46 -46.72 -2.96
CA PRO A 644 15.59 -45.82 -3.17
C PRO A 644 16.81 -46.28 -2.37
N VAL A 645 18.00 -46.22 -2.97
CA VAL A 645 19.28 -46.55 -2.30
C VAL A 645 19.44 -45.72 -1.03
N VAL A 646 19.77 -46.38 0.08
CA VAL A 646 19.99 -45.71 1.35
C VAL A 646 21.29 -44.91 1.30
N ASP A 647 21.19 -43.59 1.44
CA ASP A 647 22.35 -42.71 1.59
C ASP A 647 22.85 -42.73 3.04
N TRP A 648 23.69 -43.72 3.33
CA TRP A 648 24.31 -43.88 4.65
C TRP A 648 25.19 -42.68 5.07
N LYS A 649 25.74 -41.92 4.12
CA LYS A 649 26.50 -40.68 4.41
C LYS A 649 25.56 -39.61 4.97
N SER A 650 24.39 -39.43 4.36
CA SER A 650 23.34 -38.53 4.85
C SER A 650 22.81 -38.97 6.22
N VAL A 651 22.59 -40.27 6.44
CA VAL A 651 22.18 -40.81 7.74
C VAL A 651 23.20 -40.50 8.83
N ILE A 652 24.50 -40.74 8.61
CA ILE A 652 25.54 -40.38 9.59
C ILE A 652 25.62 -38.86 9.80
N HIS A 653 25.45 -38.07 8.75
CA HIS A 653 25.40 -36.61 8.91
C HIS A 653 24.21 -36.17 9.80
N GLN A 654 23.03 -36.77 9.62
CA GLN A 654 21.87 -36.52 10.48
C GLN A 654 22.13 -36.93 11.93
N VAL A 655 22.78 -38.08 12.16
CA VAL A 655 23.16 -38.56 13.49
C VAL A 655 24.12 -37.57 14.16
N LEU A 656 25.16 -37.12 13.45
CA LEU A 656 26.09 -36.11 13.95
C LEU A 656 25.38 -34.78 14.25
N GLN A 657 24.44 -34.35 13.41
CA GLN A 657 23.61 -33.16 13.67
C GLN A 657 22.76 -33.31 14.93
N ARG A 658 22.15 -34.47 15.17
CA ARG A 658 21.35 -34.76 16.37
C ARG A 658 22.20 -34.83 17.64
N MET A 659 23.42 -35.33 17.55
CA MET A 659 24.38 -35.29 18.65
C MET A 659 24.75 -33.85 19.04
N ARG A 660 24.71 -32.89 18.10
CA ARG A 660 24.91 -31.45 18.42
C ARG A 660 23.80 -30.90 19.33
N SER A 661 22.59 -31.46 19.30
CA SER A 661 21.48 -31.09 20.19
C SER A 661 21.49 -31.82 21.55
N ASN A 662 22.66 -32.25 22.02
CA ASN A 662 22.88 -32.97 23.28
C ASN A 662 22.27 -34.39 23.38
N ALA A 663 22.01 -35.05 22.25
CA ALA A 663 21.62 -36.47 22.25
C ALA A 663 22.83 -37.39 22.49
N SER A 664 22.64 -38.49 23.23
CA SER A 664 23.64 -39.56 23.29
C SER A 664 23.78 -40.24 21.92
N ILE A 665 24.90 -40.92 21.66
CA ILE A 665 25.14 -41.63 20.39
C ILE A 665 24.00 -42.62 20.11
N GLU A 666 23.56 -43.35 21.14
CA GLU A 666 22.47 -44.34 21.02
C GLU A 666 21.13 -43.70 20.64
N VAL A 667 20.76 -42.59 21.28
CA VAL A 667 19.51 -41.87 20.98
C VAL A 667 19.56 -41.27 19.58
N ALA A 668 20.68 -40.64 19.21
CA ALA A 668 20.86 -40.04 17.89
C ALA A 668 20.84 -41.09 16.77
N LEU A 669 21.43 -42.27 16.99
CA LEU A 669 21.37 -43.40 16.05
C LEU A 669 19.96 -43.96 15.93
N ASN A 670 19.26 -44.15 17.05
CA ASN A 670 17.89 -44.68 17.02
C ASN A 670 16.95 -43.74 16.24
N GLU A 671 17.06 -42.43 16.44
CA GLU A 671 16.27 -41.45 15.70
C GLU A 671 16.68 -41.35 14.21
N GLY A 672 17.98 -41.35 13.91
CA GLY A 672 18.49 -41.30 12.54
C GLY A 672 18.15 -42.54 11.72
N LEU A 673 18.00 -43.69 12.37
CA LEU A 673 17.65 -44.98 11.75
C LEU A 673 16.13 -45.22 11.67
N ALA A 674 15.30 -44.48 12.41
CA ALA A 674 13.85 -44.70 12.47
C ALA A 674 13.12 -44.52 11.12
N GLY A 675 13.71 -43.79 10.18
CA GLY A 675 13.15 -43.54 8.85
C GLY A 675 13.79 -44.33 7.70
N VAL A 676 14.74 -45.22 7.98
CA VAL A 676 15.48 -45.96 6.95
C VAL A 676 14.68 -47.18 6.51
N ALA A 677 14.27 -47.21 5.24
CA ALA A 677 13.57 -48.34 4.63
C ALA A 677 14.54 -49.19 3.81
N ILE A 678 14.91 -50.38 4.33
CA ILE A 678 15.85 -51.30 3.69
C ILE A 678 15.11 -52.48 3.03
N SER A 679 13.94 -52.88 3.57
CA SER A 679 13.11 -53.98 3.08
C SER A 679 11.65 -53.54 3.05
N THR A 680 10.85 -54.14 2.16
CA THR A 680 9.39 -53.98 2.10
C THR A 680 8.66 -54.59 3.31
N ASP A 681 9.33 -55.47 4.08
CA ASP A 681 8.85 -55.98 5.37
C ASP A 681 9.42 -55.16 6.54
N ALA A 682 8.53 -54.62 7.37
CA ALA A 682 8.87 -53.86 8.56
C ALA A 682 9.62 -54.69 9.62
N LYS A 683 9.31 -55.99 9.76
CA LYS A 683 10.00 -56.87 10.72
C LYS A 683 11.43 -57.18 10.28
N ARG A 684 11.61 -57.43 8.98
CA ARG A 684 12.93 -57.65 8.37
C ARG A 684 13.79 -56.39 8.41
N THR A 685 13.20 -55.23 8.16
CA THR A 685 13.88 -53.92 8.31
C THR A 685 14.36 -53.70 9.75
N ALA A 686 13.52 -53.96 10.75
CA ALA A 686 13.91 -53.84 12.16
C ALA A 686 15.09 -54.75 12.52
N PHE A 687 15.08 -56.01 12.06
CA PHE A 687 16.16 -56.96 12.29
C PHE A 687 17.49 -56.52 11.66
N ILE A 688 17.47 -56.05 10.42
CA ILE A 688 18.67 -55.56 9.71
C ILE A 688 19.23 -54.32 10.42
N ILE A 689 18.35 -53.39 10.84
CA ILE A 689 18.76 -52.18 11.58
C ILE A 689 19.42 -52.55 12.92
N GLU A 690 18.88 -53.52 13.66
CA GLU A 690 19.48 -53.97 14.93
C GLU A 690 20.88 -54.56 14.74
N GLN A 691 21.11 -55.33 13.68
CA GLN A 691 22.44 -55.88 13.37
C GLN A 691 23.46 -54.82 12.92
N THR A 692 22.98 -53.76 12.28
CA THR A 692 23.83 -52.69 11.72
C THR A 692 24.19 -51.62 12.76
N ARG A 693 23.32 -51.43 13.77
CA ARG A 693 23.47 -50.47 14.87
C ARG A 693 24.84 -50.49 15.56
N PRO A 694 25.40 -51.62 16.02
CA PRO A 694 26.71 -51.63 16.71
C PRO A 694 27.88 -51.21 15.81
N ARG A 695 27.80 -51.54 14.51
CA ARG A 695 28.81 -51.12 13.52
C ARG A 695 28.79 -49.61 13.32
N LEU A 696 27.59 -49.03 13.17
CA LEU A 696 27.41 -47.58 13.05
C LEU A 696 27.78 -46.85 14.34
N HIS A 697 27.48 -47.41 15.51
CA HIS A 697 27.90 -46.86 16.79
C HIS A 697 29.43 -46.73 16.89
N THR A 698 30.16 -47.78 16.51
CA THR A 698 31.62 -47.77 16.52
C THR A 698 32.20 -46.75 15.53
N LEU A 699 31.60 -46.61 14.34
CA LEU A 699 31.99 -45.58 13.38
C LEU A 699 31.73 -44.17 13.92
N VAL A 700 30.55 -43.92 14.49
CA VAL A 700 30.22 -42.59 15.05
C VAL A 700 31.12 -42.25 16.24
N SER A 701 31.46 -43.21 17.10
CA SER A 701 32.37 -42.98 18.23
C SER A 701 33.79 -42.67 17.76
N THR A 702 34.32 -43.42 16.79
CA THR A 702 35.67 -43.18 16.23
C THR A 702 35.75 -41.81 15.55
N LEU A 703 34.74 -41.44 14.76
CA LEU A 703 34.64 -40.11 14.15
C LEU A 703 34.57 -39.00 15.19
N ARG A 704 33.76 -39.18 16.25
CA ARG A 704 33.70 -38.21 17.36
C ARG A 704 35.08 -38.00 17.98
N ASP A 705 35.81 -39.07 18.25
CA ASP A 705 37.11 -38.99 18.94
C ASP A 705 38.19 -38.35 18.04
N GLU A 706 38.15 -38.63 16.73
CA GLU A 706 39.00 -37.97 15.73
C GLU A 706 38.72 -36.47 15.61
N LEU A 707 37.44 -36.08 15.55
CA LEU A 707 37.04 -34.67 15.48
C LEU A 707 37.39 -33.93 16.77
N TRP A 708 37.33 -34.60 17.92
CA TRP A 708 37.79 -34.04 19.19
C TRP A 708 39.30 -33.81 19.21
N ALA A 709 40.09 -34.77 18.71
CA ALA A 709 41.54 -34.60 18.58
C ALA A 709 41.88 -33.44 17.64
N LEU A 710 41.15 -33.31 16.52
CA LEU A 710 41.28 -32.18 15.60
C LEU A 710 40.94 -30.85 16.29
N TYR A 711 39.81 -30.78 17.00
CA TYR A 711 39.40 -29.60 17.74
C TYR A 711 40.47 -29.11 18.72
N ARG A 712 41.09 -30.02 19.50
CA ARG A 712 42.18 -29.66 20.42
C ARG A 712 43.35 -29.00 19.69
N ARG A 713 43.81 -29.58 18.58
CA ARG A 713 44.89 -28.99 17.76
C ARG A 713 44.52 -27.61 17.24
N LEU A 714 43.30 -27.44 16.74
CA LEU A 714 42.80 -26.14 16.26
C LEU A 714 42.74 -25.12 17.40
N LYS A 715 42.34 -25.54 18.60
CA LYS A 715 42.25 -24.68 19.78
C LYS A 715 43.64 -24.24 20.28
N ASP A 716 44.64 -25.11 20.21
CA ASP A 716 46.02 -24.77 20.60
C ASP A 716 46.57 -23.61 19.75
N ILE A 717 46.22 -23.55 18.47
CA ILE A 717 46.57 -22.44 17.57
C ILE A 717 45.95 -21.12 18.04
N ILE A 718 44.69 -21.15 18.48
CA ILE A 718 43.98 -19.95 18.95
C ILE A 718 44.61 -19.44 20.26
N HIS A 719 45.00 -20.33 21.17
CA HIS A 719 45.68 -19.94 22.42
C HIS A 719 47.12 -19.46 22.22
N ALA A 720 47.80 -19.89 21.15
CA ALA A 720 49.15 -19.45 20.84
C ALA A 720 49.22 -17.96 20.43
N VAL A 721 48.10 -17.37 20.01
CA VAL A 721 47.99 -15.94 19.74
C VAL A 721 47.93 -15.15 21.06
N PRO A 722 48.68 -14.05 21.23
CA PRO A 722 48.64 -13.25 22.47
C PRO A 722 47.23 -12.74 22.81
N HIS A 723 46.76 -13.06 24.02
CA HIS A 723 45.49 -12.60 24.59
C HIS A 723 45.72 -11.46 25.59
N LEU A 724 44.75 -10.56 25.76
CA LEU A 724 44.78 -9.57 26.84
C LEU A 724 44.64 -10.26 28.22
N PRO A 725 45.35 -9.79 29.27
CA PRO A 725 45.28 -10.39 30.60
C PRO A 725 43.90 -10.14 31.23
N GLY A 726 43.12 -11.21 31.44
CA GLY A 726 41.80 -11.16 32.10
C GLY A 726 40.74 -12.13 31.54
N ASN A 727 40.87 -12.57 30.28
CA ASN A 727 39.83 -13.31 29.56
C ASN A 727 40.03 -14.84 29.47
N ALA A 728 40.95 -15.42 30.25
CA ALA A 728 41.36 -16.83 30.11
C ALA A 728 40.26 -17.88 30.38
N ASN A 729 39.12 -17.50 30.98
CA ASN A 729 38.07 -18.44 31.41
C ASN A 729 36.68 -18.20 30.76
N GLY A 730 36.52 -17.22 29.86
CA GLY A 730 35.20 -16.72 29.42
C GLY A 730 34.45 -17.56 28.39
N HIS A 731 35.12 -18.46 27.66
CA HIS A 731 34.53 -19.17 26.52
C HIS A 731 34.49 -20.70 26.67
N GLN A 732 34.47 -21.23 27.91
CA GLN A 732 34.32 -22.69 28.14
C GLN A 732 33.10 -23.29 27.42
N LYS A 733 32.08 -22.48 27.18
CA LYS A 733 30.92 -22.81 26.36
C LYS A 733 31.26 -23.31 24.94
N TYR A 734 32.32 -22.79 24.33
CA TYR A 734 32.79 -23.21 23.01
C TYR A 734 33.53 -24.55 23.06
N ASP A 735 33.97 -25.00 24.24
CA ASP A 735 34.63 -26.29 24.47
C ASP A 735 33.68 -27.47 24.66
N HIS A 736 32.37 -27.22 24.63
CA HIS A 736 31.37 -28.25 24.86
C HIS A 736 31.39 -29.32 23.76
N TYR A 737 31.21 -30.58 24.15
CA TYR A 737 31.42 -31.74 23.28
C TYR A 737 30.49 -31.78 22.05
N GLY A 738 29.37 -31.06 22.06
CA GLY A 738 28.46 -30.98 20.92
C GLY A 738 28.97 -30.08 19.79
N HIS A 739 29.90 -29.15 20.05
CA HIS A 739 30.28 -28.10 19.10
C HIS A 739 31.37 -28.53 18.14
N PHE A 740 32.35 -29.33 18.57
CA PHE A 740 33.40 -29.81 17.67
C PHE A 740 32.86 -30.70 16.54
N LEU A 741 31.69 -31.32 16.73
CA LEU A 741 31.00 -32.10 15.69
C LEU A 741 30.61 -31.23 14.47
N ARG A 742 30.65 -29.90 14.59
CA ARG A 742 30.47 -28.94 13.48
C ARG A 742 31.60 -28.98 12.48
N LEU A 743 32.80 -29.41 12.89
CA LEU A 743 33.97 -29.55 12.02
C LEU A 743 33.74 -30.56 10.89
N TYR A 744 32.80 -31.50 11.07
CA TYR A 744 32.36 -32.39 10.00
C TYR A 744 31.24 -31.75 9.18
N ALA A 745 31.61 -31.09 8.08
CA ALA A 745 30.71 -30.48 7.11
C ALA A 745 31.33 -30.50 5.70
N PRO A 746 31.38 -31.67 5.03
CA PRO A 746 32.15 -31.84 3.78
C PRO A 746 31.61 -31.01 2.61
N ASP A 747 30.32 -30.63 2.66
CA ASP A 747 29.67 -29.86 1.60
C ASP A 747 29.76 -28.33 1.83
N VAL A 748 30.41 -27.90 2.91
CA VAL A 748 30.57 -26.48 3.30
C VAL A 748 32.04 -26.08 3.19
N PRO A 749 32.35 -24.89 2.64
CA PRO A 749 33.72 -24.40 2.59
C PRO A 749 34.40 -24.41 3.96
N PRO A 750 35.66 -24.88 4.07
CA PRO A 750 36.40 -24.95 5.32
C PRO A 750 36.36 -23.68 6.16
N LEU A 751 36.50 -22.51 5.53
CA LEU A 751 36.50 -21.21 6.21
C LEU A 751 35.17 -20.95 6.96
N GLN A 752 34.02 -21.27 6.33
CA GLN A 752 32.71 -21.12 6.96
C GLN A 752 32.51 -22.15 8.08
N THR A 753 32.94 -23.39 7.87
CA THR A 753 32.89 -24.46 8.88
C THR A 753 33.67 -24.08 10.13
N LEU A 754 34.80 -23.38 9.96
CA LEU A 754 35.67 -22.90 11.03
C LEU A 754 35.25 -21.55 11.61
N GLY A 755 34.18 -20.92 11.08
CA GLY A 755 33.77 -19.56 11.45
C GLY A 755 33.58 -19.37 12.95
N TYR A 756 32.94 -20.34 13.63
CA TYR A 756 32.70 -20.28 15.09
C TYR A 756 34.00 -20.30 15.93
N LEU A 757 35.10 -20.80 15.38
CA LEU A 757 36.43 -20.76 16.00
C LEU A 757 37.17 -19.47 15.63
N ILE A 758 37.01 -19.00 14.39
CA ILE A 758 37.64 -17.77 13.91
C ILE A 758 37.18 -16.56 14.74
N VAL A 759 35.91 -16.52 15.17
CA VAL A 759 35.38 -15.44 16.04
C VAL A 759 36.13 -15.35 17.38
N LEU A 760 36.77 -16.43 17.85
CA LEU A 760 37.49 -16.46 19.12
C LEU A 760 38.89 -15.83 19.05
N PHE A 761 39.39 -15.46 17.87
CA PHE A 761 40.68 -14.78 17.77
C PHE A 761 40.61 -13.37 18.37
N PRO A 762 41.61 -12.93 19.16
CA PRO A 762 41.64 -11.58 19.75
C PRO A 762 41.57 -10.43 18.74
N HIS A 763 42.01 -10.70 17.51
CA HIS A 763 42.09 -9.77 16.39
C HIS A 763 41.05 -10.07 15.30
N ALA A 764 40.06 -10.93 15.58
CA ALA A 764 39.01 -11.31 14.62
C ALA A 764 38.23 -10.08 14.10
N VAL A 765 37.93 -9.14 15.00
CA VAL A 765 37.27 -7.86 14.66
C VAL A 765 38.03 -7.11 13.58
N ASP A 766 39.36 -7.00 13.72
CA ASP A 766 40.19 -6.22 12.80
C ASP A 766 40.38 -6.96 11.46
N VAL A 767 40.63 -8.27 11.51
CA VAL A 767 40.81 -9.10 10.31
C VAL A 767 39.55 -9.15 9.46
N LEU A 768 38.40 -9.29 10.10
CA LEU A 768 37.11 -9.35 9.41
C LEU A 768 36.51 -7.97 9.18
N GLN A 769 37.14 -6.91 9.71
CA GLN A 769 36.67 -5.52 9.60
C GLN A 769 35.24 -5.36 10.12
N TRP A 770 34.94 -5.93 11.29
CA TRP A 770 33.62 -5.78 11.90
C TRP A 770 33.44 -4.41 12.55
N PRO A 771 32.22 -3.85 12.50
CA PRO A 771 31.89 -2.56 13.10
C PRO A 771 31.60 -2.71 14.60
N LEU A 772 32.50 -3.34 15.34
CA LEU A 772 32.40 -3.55 16.78
C LEU A 772 33.75 -3.31 17.45
N SER A 773 33.75 -2.96 18.73
CA SER A 773 34.96 -3.11 19.54
C SER A 773 35.20 -4.57 19.92
N ARG A 774 36.46 -4.89 20.26
CA ARG A 774 36.85 -6.20 20.81
C ARG A 774 36.09 -6.51 22.12
N GLN A 775 35.79 -5.50 22.93
CA GLN A 775 35.05 -5.66 24.18
C GLN A 775 33.58 -6.00 23.94
N ALA A 776 32.94 -5.36 22.96
CA ALA A 776 31.56 -5.67 22.59
C ALA A 776 31.45 -7.10 22.03
N LEU A 777 32.40 -7.51 21.18
CA LEU A 777 32.46 -8.88 20.67
C LEU A 777 32.55 -9.90 21.81
N ASP A 778 33.43 -9.68 22.79
CA ASP A 778 33.59 -10.55 23.95
C ASP A 778 32.27 -10.72 24.74
N GLN A 779 31.53 -9.62 24.95
CA GLN A 779 30.21 -9.68 25.59
C GLN A 779 29.19 -10.49 24.78
N PHE A 780 29.18 -10.37 23.45
CA PHE A 780 28.27 -11.15 22.59
C PHE A 780 28.68 -12.63 22.46
N LEU A 781 29.98 -12.94 22.56
CA LEU A 781 30.47 -14.32 22.65
C LEU A 781 29.98 -15.01 23.94
N ILE A 782 29.99 -14.29 25.05
CA ILE A 782 29.46 -14.77 26.35
C ILE A 782 27.93 -14.85 26.28
N ASN A 783 27.26 -13.78 25.83
CA ASN A 783 25.82 -13.59 25.82
C ASN A 783 25.25 -13.36 24.40
N PRO A 784 25.18 -14.38 23.54
CA PRO A 784 24.71 -14.20 22.15
C PRO A 784 23.24 -13.80 22.06
N HIS A 785 22.43 -14.18 23.05
CA HIS A 785 21.03 -13.75 23.19
C HIS A 785 20.85 -12.23 23.38
N TRP A 786 21.92 -11.48 23.68
CA TRP A 786 21.90 -10.00 23.69
C TRP A 786 21.97 -9.42 22.28
N LEU A 787 22.51 -10.16 21.31
CA LEU A 787 22.51 -9.73 19.91
C LEU A 787 21.16 -10.10 19.26
N ASP A 788 20.81 -11.38 19.30
CA ASP A 788 19.60 -11.92 18.68
C ASP A 788 18.75 -12.69 19.72
N SER A 789 17.48 -12.33 19.87
CA SER A 789 16.60 -12.95 20.85
C SER A 789 16.22 -14.40 20.55
N ASP A 790 16.48 -14.92 19.34
CA ASP A 790 16.29 -16.33 19.01
C ASP A 790 17.39 -17.22 19.62
N TYR A 791 18.52 -16.66 20.06
CA TYR A 791 19.57 -17.40 20.76
C TYR A 791 19.22 -17.69 22.22
N GLN A 792 19.66 -18.86 22.69
CA GLN A 792 19.68 -19.20 24.11
C GLN A 792 21.00 -18.78 24.76
N VAL A 793 21.03 -18.70 26.09
CA VAL A 793 22.25 -18.41 26.85
C VAL A 793 23.37 -19.41 26.54
N SER A 794 23.03 -20.66 26.18
CA SER A 794 23.95 -21.73 25.78
C SER A 794 24.25 -21.81 24.27
N SER A 795 23.60 -21.01 23.41
CA SER A 795 23.84 -21.02 21.96
C SER A 795 25.20 -20.44 21.60
N LEU A 796 25.91 -20.94 20.59
CA LEU A 796 27.10 -20.25 20.08
C LEU A 796 26.70 -19.07 19.20
N LEU A 797 27.53 -18.03 19.17
CA LEU A 797 27.41 -16.98 18.17
C LEU A 797 27.78 -17.55 16.79
N GLU A 798 26.83 -17.51 15.86
CA GLU A 798 27.04 -17.96 14.48
C GLU A 798 27.16 -16.76 13.55
N LEU A 799 28.09 -16.82 12.59
CA LEU A 799 28.24 -15.77 11.59
C LEU A 799 27.19 -15.94 10.50
N THR A 800 26.13 -15.15 10.63
CA THR A 800 25.04 -15.07 9.65
C THR A 800 24.89 -13.63 9.15
N PRO A 801 24.30 -13.42 7.95
CA PRO A 801 24.00 -12.08 7.47
C PRO A 801 23.18 -11.26 8.48
N HIS A 802 22.27 -11.92 9.21
CA HIS A 802 21.48 -11.26 10.25
C HIS A 802 22.33 -10.80 11.44
N THR A 803 23.21 -11.65 11.97
CA THR A 803 24.09 -11.25 13.08
C THR A 803 24.99 -10.08 12.71
N LEU A 804 25.56 -10.05 11.49
CA LEU A 804 26.35 -8.92 11.04
C LEU A 804 25.52 -7.64 10.90
N TYR A 805 24.28 -7.76 10.39
CA TYR A 805 23.35 -6.63 10.37
C TYR A 805 23.14 -6.06 11.77
N LEU A 806 22.92 -6.92 12.78
CA LEU A 806 22.71 -6.46 14.16
C LEU A 806 23.96 -5.82 14.77
N MET A 807 25.15 -6.32 14.45
CA MET A 807 26.41 -5.71 14.85
C MET A 807 26.57 -4.30 14.25
N GLN A 808 26.20 -4.12 12.97
CA GLN A 808 26.14 -2.80 12.33
C GLN A 808 25.12 -1.89 13.00
N GLN A 809 23.92 -2.39 13.32
CA GLN A 809 22.90 -1.60 14.01
C GLN A 809 23.32 -1.21 15.42
N PHE A 810 24.09 -2.04 16.11
CA PHE A 810 24.66 -1.71 17.42
C PHE A 810 25.54 -0.45 17.31
N ASN A 811 26.44 -0.41 16.33
CA ASN A 811 27.29 0.77 16.11
C ASN A 811 26.48 1.99 15.64
N HIS A 812 25.53 1.80 14.72
CA HIS A 812 24.66 2.89 14.26
C HIS A 812 23.83 3.50 15.40
N CYS A 813 23.38 2.68 16.36
CA CYS A 813 22.66 3.13 17.54
C CYS A 813 23.53 4.04 18.42
N ILE A 814 24.79 3.68 18.62
CA ILE A 814 25.79 4.45 19.36
C ILE A 814 25.99 5.82 18.71
N ASP A 815 26.29 5.83 17.40
CA ASP A 815 26.53 7.07 16.65
C ASP A 815 25.30 7.98 16.63
N ARG A 816 24.12 7.41 16.40
CA ARG A 816 22.88 8.17 16.23
C ARG A 816 22.37 8.81 17.51
N PHE A 817 22.56 8.14 18.65
CA PHE A 817 22.05 8.60 19.94
C PHE A 817 23.15 9.16 20.86
N GLY A 818 24.40 9.22 20.40
CA GLY A 818 25.54 9.66 21.21
C GLY A 818 25.73 8.80 22.45
N LEU A 819 25.39 7.51 22.35
CA LEU A 819 25.53 6.55 23.45
C LEU A 819 26.95 5.98 23.45
N THR A 820 27.35 5.41 24.59
CA THR A 820 28.57 4.61 24.69
C THR A 820 28.23 3.12 24.59
N GLU A 821 29.18 2.30 24.11
CA GLU A 821 29.02 0.84 24.08
C GLU A 821 28.64 0.28 25.46
N GLY A 822 29.26 0.79 26.52
CA GLY A 822 28.98 0.38 27.90
C GLY A 822 27.53 0.63 28.32
N GLN A 823 26.93 1.75 27.94
CA GLN A 823 25.53 2.07 28.28
C GLN A 823 24.54 1.06 27.69
N ILE A 824 24.73 0.65 26.43
CA ILE A 824 23.83 -0.32 25.77
C ILE A 824 24.03 -1.72 26.37
N LEU A 825 25.28 -2.13 26.60
CA LEU A 825 25.59 -3.42 27.22
C LEU A 825 25.08 -3.51 28.67
N ASP A 826 25.20 -2.42 29.43
CA ASP A 826 24.65 -2.33 30.78
C ASP A 826 23.12 -2.39 30.78
N TYR A 827 22.47 -1.78 29.78
CA TYR A 827 21.03 -1.90 29.58
C TYR A 827 20.64 -3.37 29.31
N PHE A 828 21.31 -4.07 28.39
CA PHE A 828 21.00 -5.48 28.12
C PHE A 828 21.24 -6.37 29.34
N ARG A 829 22.30 -6.12 30.12
CA ARG A 829 22.53 -6.83 31.39
C ARG A 829 21.36 -6.66 32.35
N GLN A 830 20.79 -5.46 32.46
CA GLN A 830 19.65 -5.15 33.32
C GLN A 830 18.32 -5.69 32.78
N ALA A 831 18.14 -5.68 31.46
CA ALA A 831 16.92 -6.19 30.81
C ALA A 831 16.80 -7.72 30.92
N ASN A 832 17.93 -8.43 30.92
CA ASN A 832 18.03 -9.88 31.02
C ASN A 832 18.18 -10.42 32.46
N THR A 833 17.98 -9.61 33.49
CA THR A 833 18.03 -10.10 34.89
C THR A 833 16.98 -11.19 35.12
N PRO A 834 17.34 -12.34 35.71
CA PRO A 834 16.44 -13.47 35.87
C PRO A 834 15.26 -13.16 36.82
N PRO A 835 14.09 -13.79 36.60
CA PRO A 835 12.91 -13.62 37.44
C PRO A 835 13.18 -14.11 38.87
N GLY A 836 12.82 -13.31 39.88
CA GLY A 836 13.02 -13.61 41.30
C GLY A 836 14.32 -13.08 41.92
N SER A 837 15.17 -12.38 41.16
CA SER A 837 16.36 -11.71 41.73
C SER A 837 15.99 -10.41 42.46
N ALA A 838 16.73 -10.04 43.51
CA ALA A 838 16.56 -8.77 44.23
C ALA A 838 16.76 -7.52 43.34
N ALA A 839 17.33 -7.70 42.15
CA ALA A 839 17.58 -6.67 41.13
C ALA A 839 16.67 -6.85 39.89
N GLN A 840 15.59 -7.62 39.98
CA GLN A 840 14.65 -7.80 38.86
C GLN A 840 13.96 -6.47 38.56
N ASN A 841 14.35 -5.83 37.45
CA ASN A 841 13.68 -4.62 37.01
C ASN A 841 12.25 -4.95 36.53
N THR A 842 11.29 -4.05 36.73
CA THR A 842 9.95 -4.17 36.12
C THR A 842 9.99 -3.80 34.63
N SER A 843 8.95 -4.13 33.84
CA SER A 843 8.90 -3.70 32.43
C SER A 843 8.94 -2.17 32.34
N ASP A 844 8.23 -1.48 33.24
CA ASP A 844 8.15 -0.03 33.29
C ASP A 844 9.52 0.61 33.58
N GLU A 845 10.28 0.09 34.55
CA GLU A 845 11.64 0.57 34.84
C GLU A 845 12.59 0.39 33.64
N THR A 846 12.49 -0.74 32.92
CA THR A 846 13.29 -0.95 31.71
C THR A 846 12.87 -0.02 30.57
N ASN A 847 11.58 0.27 30.44
CA ASN A 847 11.05 1.20 29.44
C ASN A 847 11.48 2.64 29.75
N GLU A 848 11.47 3.06 31.02
CA GLU A 848 11.95 4.39 31.45
C GLU A 848 13.43 4.59 31.20
N ARG A 849 14.26 3.59 31.49
CA ARG A 849 15.70 3.68 31.21
C ARG A 849 15.95 3.80 29.72
N LEU A 850 15.28 2.99 28.91
CA LEU A 850 15.41 3.06 27.45
C LEU A 850 14.88 4.39 26.90
N ALA A 851 13.78 4.92 27.46
CA ALA A 851 13.24 6.23 27.13
C ALA A 851 14.28 7.34 27.35
N ARG A 852 15.04 7.29 28.45
CA ARG A 852 16.13 8.23 28.73
C ARG A 852 17.30 8.09 27.75
N LEU A 853 17.69 6.87 27.40
CA LEU A 853 18.79 6.61 26.46
C LEU A 853 18.45 7.06 25.04
N CYS A 854 17.22 6.81 24.58
CA CYS A 854 16.84 7.12 23.21
C CYS A 854 16.21 8.51 23.05
N GLY A 855 15.84 9.21 24.13
CA GLY A 855 15.08 10.45 24.07
C GLY A 855 13.68 10.22 23.48
N TRP A 856 12.94 9.25 24.04
CA TRP A 856 11.60 8.89 23.58
C TRP A 856 10.64 8.64 24.77
N SER A 857 9.34 8.48 24.53
CA SER A 857 8.36 8.28 25.60
C SER A 857 8.35 6.84 26.10
N ALA A 858 8.44 6.65 27.42
CA ALA A 858 8.32 5.35 28.06
C ALA A 858 6.94 4.69 27.77
N SER A 859 5.88 5.49 27.66
CA SER A 859 4.53 4.99 27.35
C SER A 859 4.45 4.44 25.93
N GLU A 860 5.11 5.09 24.95
CA GLU A 860 5.15 4.61 23.57
C GLU A 860 6.01 3.36 23.42
N ILE A 861 7.14 3.29 24.14
CA ILE A 861 7.97 2.09 24.22
C ILE A 861 7.16 0.92 24.81
N GLY A 862 6.40 1.16 25.87
CA GLY A 862 5.54 0.17 26.53
C GLY A 862 4.52 -0.48 25.57
N VAL A 863 3.98 0.29 24.63
CA VAL A 863 3.04 -0.22 23.62
C VAL A 863 3.70 -1.25 22.71
N PHE A 864 4.96 -1.05 22.32
CA PHE A 864 5.70 -2.02 21.51
C PHE A 864 6.26 -3.19 22.33
N SER A 865 6.83 -2.90 23.51
CA SER A 865 7.46 -3.92 24.36
C SER A 865 6.44 -4.91 24.93
N SER A 866 5.21 -4.47 25.24
CA SER A 866 4.11 -5.36 25.67
C SER A 866 3.75 -6.46 24.68
N GLN A 867 4.11 -6.31 23.40
CA GLN A 867 3.88 -7.31 22.37
C GLN A 867 5.00 -8.36 22.25
N LEU A 868 6.05 -8.24 23.06
CA LEU A 868 7.19 -9.14 23.08
C LEU A 868 7.04 -10.15 24.22
N LYS A 869 7.75 -11.28 24.10
CA LYS A 869 7.82 -12.30 25.16
C LYS A 869 9.31 -12.55 25.48
N PRO A 870 9.82 -12.16 26.66
CA PRO A 870 9.17 -11.34 27.69
C PRO A 870 8.87 -9.90 27.20
N PRO A 871 7.99 -9.13 27.87
CA PRO A 871 7.55 -7.80 27.42
C PRO A 871 8.59 -6.69 27.70
N ARG A 872 9.81 -6.90 27.20
CA ARG A 872 11.00 -6.06 27.40
C ARG A 872 11.92 -6.16 26.17
N ILE A 873 12.75 -5.14 25.99
CA ILE A 873 13.80 -5.13 24.96
C ILE A 873 15.04 -5.78 25.55
N THR A 874 15.23 -7.07 25.27
CA THR A 874 16.30 -7.90 25.86
C THR A 874 17.54 -7.99 24.98
N SER A 875 17.49 -7.46 23.75
CA SER A 875 18.45 -7.79 22.72
C SER A 875 18.49 -6.74 21.61
N MET A 876 19.53 -6.78 20.77
CA MET A 876 19.76 -5.82 19.71
C MET A 876 18.73 -5.93 18.57
N ASP A 877 18.28 -7.13 18.19
CA ASP A 877 17.20 -7.33 17.22
C ASP A 877 15.88 -6.67 17.65
N ARG A 878 15.54 -6.77 18.94
CA ARG A 878 14.36 -6.12 19.52
C ARG A 878 14.54 -4.60 19.59
N LEU A 879 15.74 -4.14 19.91
CA LEU A 879 16.07 -2.71 19.94
C LEU A 879 16.01 -2.11 18.54
N ASP A 880 16.60 -2.76 17.53
CA ASP A 880 16.51 -2.38 16.11
C ASP A 880 15.04 -2.24 15.68
N TRP A 881 14.21 -3.24 15.97
CA TRP A 881 12.79 -3.20 15.65
C TRP A 881 12.11 -1.98 16.30
N LEU A 882 12.36 -1.74 17.59
CA LEU A 882 11.82 -0.59 18.30
C LEU A 882 12.28 0.75 17.68
N LEU A 883 13.55 0.86 17.28
CA LEU A 883 14.09 2.05 16.64
C LEU A 883 13.47 2.28 15.25
N ARG A 884 13.22 1.23 14.46
CA ARG A 884 12.47 1.34 13.20
C ARG A 884 11.01 1.76 13.43
N CYS A 885 10.37 1.27 14.49
CA CYS A 885 9.04 1.73 14.91
C CYS A 885 9.06 3.23 15.23
N ARG A 886 10.03 3.69 16.03
CA ARG A 886 10.18 5.12 16.35
C ARG A 886 10.38 5.97 15.11
N GLN A 887 11.29 5.58 14.22
CA GLN A 887 11.55 6.29 12.96
C GLN A 887 10.26 6.40 12.12
N THR A 888 9.45 5.36 12.11
CA THR A 888 8.18 5.34 11.39
C THR A 888 7.13 6.22 12.07
N CYS A 889 7.04 6.23 13.40
CA CYS A 889 6.22 7.17 14.15
C CYS A 889 6.61 8.62 13.83
N THR A 890 7.91 8.94 13.82
CA THR A 890 8.39 10.30 13.51
C THR A 890 8.11 10.69 12.06
N ALA A 891 8.26 9.78 11.09
CA ALA A 891 8.02 10.06 9.68
C ALA A 891 6.53 10.25 9.35
N THR A 892 5.66 9.50 10.01
CA THR A 892 4.21 9.53 9.77
C THR A 892 3.50 10.58 10.63
N GLY A 893 4.00 10.82 11.84
CA GLY A 893 3.35 11.58 12.91
C GLY A 893 2.32 10.75 13.69
N LEU A 894 2.28 9.43 13.49
CA LEU A 894 1.40 8.53 14.25
C LEU A 894 1.99 8.21 15.62
N SER A 895 1.11 8.04 16.62
CA SER A 895 1.49 7.43 17.90
C SER A 895 1.77 5.94 17.74
N ALA A 896 2.48 5.35 18.71
CA ALA A 896 2.77 3.91 18.73
C ALA A 896 1.52 3.03 18.53
N THR A 897 0.42 3.35 19.25
CA THR A 897 -0.84 2.59 19.19
C THR A 897 -1.48 2.66 17.80
N LEU A 898 -1.50 3.84 17.19
CA LEU A 898 -2.09 4.06 15.87
C LEU A 898 -1.23 3.50 14.75
N LEU A 899 0.10 3.47 14.91
CA LEU A 899 1.00 2.80 13.97
C LEU A 899 0.76 1.29 13.95
N ILE A 900 0.59 0.66 15.11
CA ILE A 900 0.20 -0.75 15.19
C ILE A 900 -1.18 -0.98 14.56
N ALA A 901 -2.17 -0.14 14.88
CA ALA A 901 -3.49 -0.23 14.28
C ALA A 901 -3.44 -0.11 12.74
N ALA A 902 -2.65 0.84 12.21
CA ALA A 902 -2.45 1.00 10.77
C ALA A 902 -1.83 -0.25 10.13
N SER A 903 -0.86 -0.89 10.79
CA SER A 903 -0.23 -2.13 10.28
C SER A 903 -1.16 -3.36 10.26
N GLN A 904 -2.26 -3.29 11.00
CA GLN A 904 -3.27 -4.35 11.12
C GLN A 904 -4.46 -4.15 10.18
N LEU A 905 -4.52 -3.03 9.44
CA LEU A 905 -5.57 -2.79 8.46
C LEU A 905 -5.55 -3.86 7.36
N LYS A 906 -6.74 -4.25 6.95
CA LYS A 906 -7.05 -5.29 5.96
C LYS A 906 -8.31 -4.90 5.19
N THR A 907 -8.62 -5.66 4.14
CA THR A 907 -9.84 -5.51 3.33
C THR A 907 -11.12 -5.81 4.12
N ASP A 908 -11.04 -6.62 5.18
CA ASP A 908 -12.14 -6.90 6.11
C ASP A 908 -12.19 -5.96 7.32
N SER A 909 -11.27 -5.00 7.43
CA SER A 909 -11.30 -4.00 8.50
C SER A 909 -12.53 -3.11 8.42
N THR A 910 -13.06 -2.74 9.59
CA THR A 910 -14.30 -1.96 9.69
C THR A 910 -14.06 -0.50 9.32
N PHE A 911 -15.13 0.18 8.90
CA PHE A 911 -15.10 1.61 8.58
C PHE A 911 -14.58 2.46 9.76
N ALA A 912 -14.87 2.05 11.00
CA ALA A 912 -14.38 2.71 12.22
C ALA A 912 -12.87 2.53 12.44
N GLN A 913 -12.30 1.37 12.10
CA GLN A 913 -10.85 1.14 12.16
C GLN A 913 -10.12 2.04 11.15
N TRP A 914 -10.65 2.13 9.92
CA TRP A 914 -10.14 3.05 8.90
C TRP A 914 -10.26 4.51 9.32
N LYS A 915 -11.39 4.90 9.94
CA LYS A 915 -11.62 6.24 10.48
C LYS A 915 -10.55 6.65 11.49
N ALA A 916 -10.30 5.79 12.49
CA ALA A 916 -9.33 6.08 13.55
C ALA A 916 -7.93 6.39 12.98
N VAL A 917 -7.48 5.62 11.99
CA VAL A 917 -6.18 5.84 11.34
C VAL A 917 -6.19 7.05 10.41
N GLY A 918 -7.25 7.23 9.61
CA GLY A 918 -7.38 8.33 8.66
C GLY A 918 -7.43 9.72 9.31
N GLU A 919 -8.19 9.86 10.40
CA GLU A 919 -8.29 11.11 11.16
C GLU A 919 -6.98 11.44 11.88
N ALA A 920 -6.29 10.44 12.43
CA ALA A 920 -4.99 10.60 13.05
C ALA A 920 -3.93 11.09 12.06
N LEU A 921 -3.84 10.49 10.88
CA LEU A 921 -2.91 10.89 9.82
C LEU A 921 -3.19 12.30 9.30
N THR A 922 -4.47 12.68 9.20
CA THR A 922 -4.86 14.02 8.79
C THR A 922 -4.47 15.05 9.85
N SER A 923 -4.69 14.74 11.13
CA SER A 923 -4.30 15.59 12.26
C SER A 923 -2.78 15.76 12.35
N ALA A 924 -2.03 14.67 12.18
CA ALA A 924 -0.56 14.68 12.14
C ALA A 924 0.02 15.51 10.98
N ARG A 925 -0.75 15.73 9.90
CA ARG A 925 -0.36 16.61 8.80
C ARG A 925 -0.71 18.08 9.07
N ALA A 926 -1.80 18.35 9.78
CA ALA A 926 -2.26 19.70 10.10
C ALA A 926 -1.36 20.42 11.11
N PHE A 927 -0.71 19.66 12.00
CA PHE A 927 0.37 20.14 12.84
C PHE A 927 1.70 19.65 12.24
N PRO A 928 2.37 20.43 11.37
CA PRO A 928 3.78 20.16 11.15
C PRO A 928 4.42 20.29 12.52
N VAL A 929 4.83 19.16 13.10
CA VAL A 929 5.80 19.18 14.19
C VAL A 929 6.95 19.98 13.60
N ASN A 930 7.22 21.16 14.17
CA ASN A 930 8.46 21.89 13.96
C ASN A 930 9.58 20.93 14.37
N THR A 931 9.96 20.09 13.42
CA THR A 931 11.16 19.30 13.45
C THR A 931 12.23 20.28 13.02
N PRO A 932 13.19 20.65 13.89
CA PRO A 932 14.31 21.43 13.44
C PRO A 932 14.98 20.65 12.29
N SER A 933 15.30 21.36 11.22
CA SER A 933 16.12 20.82 10.14
C SER A 933 17.39 20.22 10.74
N PRO A 934 17.92 19.10 10.23
CA PRO A 934 19.22 18.58 10.67
C PRO A 934 20.39 19.56 10.46
N ALA A 935 20.16 20.68 9.76
CA ALA A 935 21.12 21.78 9.62
C ALA A 935 21.16 22.76 10.81
N ASP A 936 20.17 22.76 11.71
CA ASP A 936 20.11 23.70 12.85
C ASP A 936 20.66 23.13 14.17
N LEU A 937 21.25 21.93 14.15
CA LEU A 937 21.92 21.31 15.31
C LEU A 937 23.42 21.65 15.42
N PHE A 938 23.92 22.59 14.61
CA PHE A 938 25.33 23.05 14.62
C PHE A 938 25.52 24.50 15.08
N LYS A 939 24.70 24.97 16.03
CA LYS A 939 25.00 26.18 16.82
C LYS A 939 24.47 26.02 18.24
N ASP A 940 25.24 25.31 19.06
CA ASP A 940 25.92 25.82 20.26
C ASP A 940 26.74 24.70 20.93
#